data_AF-A0A9W7YU07-F1
#
_entry.id   AF-A0A9W7YU07-F1
#
_cell.length_a   1.000
_cell.length_b   1.000
_cell.length_c   1.000
_cell.angle_alpha   90.00
_cell.angle_beta   90.00
_cell.angle_gamma   90.00
#
_symmetry.space_group_name_H-M   'P 1'
#
loop_
_entity.id
_entity.type
_entity.pdbx_description
1 polymer ?
#
loop_
_entity_poly.entity_id
_entity_poly.type
_entity_poly.pdbx_seq_one_letter_code
_entity_poly.pdbx_strand_id
1 'polypeptide(L)'
;MPVSSFDLKRILRPNILKLEPYRCARDDYSEGILLDANENSYGPAYQVEISEGANGSEDLHISSGNNDLNLHRYPDPLGRKVKDRILKLRPSVPSVENIFLGVGSDEVIDMLVRITCTPGKDSILITPPTYGMYRVVANINDVNVVKVPLIVEGGEFQLDVDAVIQVAVDDPTIKIIWLCSPGNPTGTYLREEDVRRVLDSAFEGLVVIDEAYVDFVRADKGESYARLVREYPQLLVMQTMSKSFGLAGIRLGVGIGSRELVSYLNNAKAPYNVSTLSLSVATAALSDDGLQKMRGVMRGIQKQRDEYLIPELKRLPHVGAILGGNDANFVVCRIVDSNGEASNEIAKSVYVEMAQNRGLVVRYRGTDFGCEGCLRITVGTAEENKVVIDTLRTLLDGKLKMSILDEHNFPFCVTAHAFNRDKTQVAVCPNSNEVHIYTRSGAVWTAAHVLREHDLLVTSIDWAPQTNRIVTCSQDKNAYVWTFDAAGAAWKPTLVHLRLQRAATQARWSPQENKFAVASGDKCVAVCYFGEDNDWWVSKHLKRPIASTVLCVAWHPNNVLLACGGTDMKARVLSAYIKGVDEKPAATAWGERLPFNTLCGEFESPAGGWVHSIAFSPDGDSVAFVTHDSSLTVASPATGSVVSVRSHGLPFVTLVWPDTRTIVAAGHDCAPVVFTADGTSWRAAKRLGEDEMLRRSAAASPSNSNSAFNMFRQMDSRSQPAKSGSGDGSLKSVHQNTISEMHLDPAGNTAEVTTIGLDGKLVQWSLRA
;
A
#
# COMPACT_ATOMS: atom_id res chain seq x y z
N MET A 1 27.57 -4.18 34.25
CA MET A 1 27.55 -2.71 34.02
C MET A 1 26.67 -2.08 35.08
N PRO A 2 27.03 -0.93 35.69
CA PRO A 2 26.17 -0.28 36.65
C PRO A 2 24.92 0.25 35.93
N VAL A 3 23.75 -0.01 36.51
CA VAL A 3 22.48 0.56 36.01
C VAL A 3 22.53 2.05 36.30
N SER A 4 22.58 2.87 35.25
CA SER A 4 22.55 4.33 35.37
C SER A 4 21.27 4.74 36.09
N SER A 5 21.39 5.54 37.16
CA SER A 5 20.27 6.11 37.91
C SER A 5 19.59 7.29 37.19
N PHE A 6 20.12 7.69 36.03
CA PHE A 6 19.58 8.77 35.21
C PHE A 6 18.30 8.33 34.48
N ASP A 7 17.23 9.09 34.65
CA ASP A 7 15.97 8.94 33.92
C ASP A 7 15.59 10.27 33.26
N LEU A 8 15.73 10.33 31.93
CA LEU A 8 15.40 11.51 31.12
C LEU A 8 13.95 11.98 31.36
N LYS A 9 13.02 11.06 31.66
CA LYS A 9 11.60 11.41 31.88
C LYS A 9 11.40 12.29 33.11
N ARG A 10 12.35 12.33 34.05
CA ARG A 10 12.26 13.18 35.26
C ARG A 10 12.58 14.66 34.99
N ILE A 11 13.27 14.97 33.90
CA ILE A 11 13.66 16.36 33.56
C ILE A 11 12.90 16.92 32.36
N LEU A 12 12.18 16.09 31.61
CA LEU A 12 11.29 16.55 30.53
C LEU A 12 10.00 17.13 31.11
N ARG A 13 9.54 18.25 30.52
CA ARG A 13 8.26 18.86 30.91
C ARG A 13 7.10 17.86 30.66
N PRO A 14 6.11 17.76 31.56
CA PRO A 14 5.00 16.81 31.40
C PRO A 14 4.20 16.95 30.10
N ASN A 15 3.99 18.18 29.61
CA ASN A 15 3.29 18.43 28.36
C ASN A 15 4.08 17.90 27.15
N ILE A 16 5.41 17.98 27.17
CA ILE A 16 6.28 17.45 26.11
C ILE A 16 6.31 15.92 26.12
N LEU A 17 6.29 15.29 27.29
CA LEU A 17 6.21 13.83 27.40
C LEU A 17 4.92 13.24 26.82
N LYS A 18 3.83 14.00 26.86
CA LYS A 18 2.51 13.62 26.31
C LYS A 18 2.29 14.12 24.88
N LEU A 19 3.23 14.88 24.32
CA LEU A 19 3.06 15.52 23.02
C LEU A 19 3.06 14.46 21.92
N GLU A 20 1.98 14.42 21.14
CA GLU A 20 1.97 13.73 19.87
C GLU A 20 2.63 14.63 18.82
N PRO A 21 3.74 14.19 18.18
CA PRO A 21 4.44 15.01 17.21
C PRO A 21 3.55 15.28 16.00
N TYR A 22 3.75 16.44 15.38
CA TYR A 22 3.10 16.73 14.11
C TYR A 22 3.57 15.72 13.04
N ARG A 23 2.64 14.97 12.47
CA ARG A 23 2.91 14.15 11.29
C ARG A 23 2.89 15.01 10.03
N CYS A 24 4.07 15.21 9.44
CA CYS A 24 4.19 15.89 8.16
C CYS A 24 3.94 14.93 6.99
N ALA A 25 3.89 15.49 5.78
CA ALA A 25 3.76 14.75 4.53
C ALA A 25 4.84 13.67 4.35
N ARG A 26 6.09 14.05 4.65
CA ARG A 26 7.28 13.23 4.38
C ARG A 26 7.54 12.14 5.43
N ASP A 27 6.82 12.14 6.55
CA ASP A 27 6.88 11.05 7.53
C ASP A 27 6.18 9.79 7.01
N ASP A 28 5.23 9.96 6.09
CA ASP A 28 4.45 8.85 5.53
C ASP A 28 5.10 8.34 4.23
N TYR A 29 5.51 9.24 3.32
CA TYR A 29 6.11 8.88 2.02
C TYR A 29 7.11 9.93 1.51
N SER A 30 8.24 9.48 0.94
CA SER A 30 9.32 10.35 0.43
C SER A 30 9.63 10.20 -1.06
N GLU A 31 8.99 9.24 -1.75
CA GLU A 31 9.25 8.91 -3.16
C GLU A 31 7.93 8.83 -3.94
N GLY A 32 8.00 9.02 -5.27
CA GLY A 32 6.85 8.99 -6.18
C GLY A 32 6.34 10.38 -6.58
N ILE A 33 5.10 10.44 -7.05
CA ILE A 33 4.38 11.69 -7.37
C ILE A 33 3.76 12.22 -6.07
N LEU A 34 4.32 13.31 -5.54
CA LEU A 34 4.00 13.84 -4.21
C LEU A 34 3.03 15.03 -4.27
N LEU A 35 1.74 14.75 -4.16
CA LEU A 35 0.64 15.73 -4.20
C LEU A 35 -0.05 15.89 -2.83
N ASP A 36 0.72 15.83 -1.74
CA ASP A 36 0.22 15.70 -0.36
C ASP A 36 0.63 16.85 0.57
N ALA A 37 1.54 17.73 0.15
CA ALA A 37 2.12 18.81 0.96
C ALA A 37 1.69 20.23 0.52
N ASN A 38 0.85 20.34 -0.51
CA ASN A 38 0.51 21.61 -1.16
C ASN A 38 1.77 22.35 -1.68
N GLU A 39 2.80 21.62 -2.08
CA GLU A 39 3.99 22.17 -2.72
C GLU A 39 3.68 22.58 -4.16
N ASN A 40 4.55 23.38 -4.76
CA ASN A 40 4.42 23.79 -6.15
C ASN A 40 5.24 22.86 -7.05
N SER A 41 4.55 22.00 -7.82
CA SER A 41 5.21 21.05 -8.74
C SER A 41 5.95 21.71 -9.91
N TYR A 42 5.73 23.00 -10.19
CA TYR A 42 6.36 23.72 -11.30
C TYR A 42 7.74 24.31 -10.93
N GLY A 43 8.18 24.11 -9.69
CA GLY A 43 9.47 24.60 -9.20
C GLY A 43 9.48 26.08 -8.80
N PRO A 44 10.68 26.66 -8.59
CA PRO A 44 10.82 27.96 -7.96
C PRO A 44 10.53 29.14 -8.91
N ALA A 45 9.95 30.20 -8.36
CA ALA A 45 9.65 31.45 -9.05
C ALA A 45 10.86 32.40 -9.24
N TYR A 46 12.04 31.86 -9.58
CA TYR A 46 13.21 32.62 -10.04
C TYR A 46 13.94 31.86 -11.16
N GLN A 47 14.84 32.52 -11.90
CA GLN A 47 15.66 31.87 -12.93
C GLN A 47 16.75 31.01 -12.30
N VAL A 48 16.84 29.75 -12.72
CA VAL A 48 17.98 28.88 -12.44
C VAL A 48 18.79 28.84 -13.73
N GLU A 49 19.97 29.44 -13.74
CA GLU A 49 20.91 29.27 -14.85
C GLU A 49 21.73 28.00 -14.57
N ILE A 50 21.61 27.02 -15.46
CA ILE A 50 22.47 25.83 -15.46
C ILE A 50 23.62 26.15 -16.39
N SER A 51 24.82 26.33 -15.84
CA SER A 51 26.06 26.36 -16.62
C SER A 51 26.79 25.03 -16.44
N GLU A 52 27.23 24.40 -17.54
CA GLU A 52 28.13 23.25 -17.47
C GLU A 52 29.43 23.66 -16.77
N GLY A 53 29.69 23.06 -15.60
CA GLY A 53 30.97 23.23 -14.92
C GLY A 53 32.10 22.62 -15.77
N ALA A 54 33.31 23.18 -15.65
CA ALA A 54 34.50 22.77 -16.42
C ALA A 54 34.90 21.28 -16.29
N ASN A 55 34.25 20.53 -15.40
CA ASN A 55 34.48 19.10 -15.13
C ASN A 55 33.24 18.21 -15.38
N GLY A 56 32.18 18.71 -16.01
CA GLY A 56 30.94 17.94 -16.22
C GLY A 56 30.07 17.77 -14.97
N SER A 57 30.30 18.58 -13.92
CA SER A 57 29.39 18.71 -12.77
C SER A 57 28.33 19.77 -13.04
N GLU A 58 27.07 19.46 -12.72
CA GLU A 58 25.96 20.42 -12.72
C GLU A 58 26.10 21.34 -11.49
N ASP A 59 26.68 22.53 -11.67
CA ASP A 59 26.79 23.52 -10.60
C ASP A 59 25.56 24.45 -10.62
N LEU A 60 24.80 24.45 -9.53
CA LEU A 60 23.63 25.31 -9.31
C LEU A 60 24.08 26.77 -9.06
N HIS A 61 24.09 27.59 -10.10
CA HIS A 61 24.29 29.03 -9.96
C HIS A 61 22.96 29.74 -9.66
N ILE A 62 22.82 30.26 -8.45
CA ILE A 62 21.78 31.25 -8.14
C ILE A 62 22.21 32.55 -8.83
N SER A 63 21.56 32.93 -9.93
CA SER A 63 21.73 34.22 -10.60
C SER A 63 21.12 35.37 -9.77
N SER A 64 21.34 35.38 -8.46
CA SER A 64 21.27 36.62 -7.69
C SER A 64 22.48 37.42 -8.15
N GLY A 65 22.29 38.57 -8.81
CA GLY A 65 23.33 39.41 -9.42
C GLY A 65 24.39 40.00 -8.46
N ASN A 66 24.93 39.19 -7.56
CA ASN A 66 26.05 39.44 -6.69
C ASN A 66 26.74 38.07 -6.45
N ASN A 67 27.85 37.83 -7.14
CA ASN A 67 28.64 36.58 -7.07
C ASN A 67 29.26 36.28 -5.70
N ASP A 68 28.91 37.03 -4.66
CA ASP A 68 29.47 36.89 -3.32
C ASP A 68 28.37 36.86 -2.26
N LEU A 69 27.85 35.65 -2.00
CA LEU A 69 26.89 35.39 -0.92
C LEU A 69 27.48 35.65 0.48
N ASN A 70 28.79 35.91 0.61
CA ASN A 70 29.45 36.27 1.87
C ASN A 70 29.07 35.35 3.05
N LEU A 71 28.96 34.03 2.81
CA LEU A 71 28.43 33.05 3.78
C LEU A 71 29.25 32.95 5.09
N HIS A 72 30.46 33.48 5.10
CA HIS A 72 31.32 33.59 6.29
C HIS A 72 30.93 34.74 7.24
N ARG A 73 29.92 35.56 6.89
CA ARG A 73 29.39 36.68 7.70
C ARG A 73 27.93 36.45 8.05
N TYR A 74 27.52 36.96 9.22
CA TYR A 74 26.11 36.95 9.62
C TYR A 74 25.25 37.82 8.67
N PRO A 75 24.01 37.41 8.38
CA PRO A 75 23.08 38.16 7.53
C PRO A 75 22.59 39.45 8.19
N ASP A 76 21.88 40.29 7.42
CA ASP A 76 21.05 41.35 7.99
C ASP A 76 19.97 40.72 8.90
N PRO A 77 20.00 40.96 10.22
CA PRO A 77 19.09 40.33 11.16
C PRO A 77 17.63 40.73 10.97
N LEU A 78 17.35 41.80 10.22
CA LEU A 78 15.99 42.28 9.93
C LEU A 78 15.56 42.01 8.48
N GLY A 79 16.46 41.55 7.61
CA GLY A 79 16.16 41.24 6.20
C GLY A 79 15.51 42.38 5.43
N ARG A 80 15.97 43.63 5.61
CA ARG A 80 15.30 44.85 5.10
C ARG A 80 15.02 44.80 3.59
N LYS A 81 15.99 44.32 2.80
CA LYS A 81 15.86 44.20 1.34
C LYS A 81 14.70 43.30 0.90
N VAL A 82 14.43 42.22 1.64
CA VAL A 82 13.28 41.34 1.39
C VAL A 82 11.99 42.06 1.77
N LYS A 83 11.95 42.74 2.92
CA LYS A 83 10.79 43.53 3.35
C LYS A 83 10.41 44.63 2.36
N ASP A 84 11.38 45.36 1.82
CA ASP A 84 11.14 46.38 0.78
C ASP A 84 10.45 45.78 -0.46
N ARG A 85 10.81 44.55 -0.85
CA ARG A 85 10.18 43.87 -1.99
C ARG A 85 8.80 43.31 -1.65
N ILE A 86 8.58 42.88 -0.41
CA ILE A 86 7.25 42.52 0.08
C ILE A 86 6.31 43.73 0.02
N LEU A 87 6.77 44.95 0.35
CA LEU A 87 5.96 46.16 0.20
C LEU A 87 5.55 46.43 -1.26
N LYS A 88 6.40 46.08 -2.24
CA LYS A 88 6.01 46.14 -3.67
C LYS A 88 4.93 45.12 -4.02
N LEU A 89 4.98 43.93 -3.44
CA LEU A 89 3.96 42.89 -3.62
C LEU A 89 2.64 43.24 -2.89
N ARG A 90 2.73 43.94 -1.76
CA ARG A 90 1.61 44.33 -0.89
C ARG A 90 1.67 45.84 -0.60
N PRO A 91 1.30 46.70 -1.57
CA PRO A 91 1.41 48.16 -1.43
C PRO A 91 0.48 48.75 -0.35
N SER A 92 -0.51 47.99 0.12
CA SER A 92 -1.38 48.34 1.24
C SER A 92 -0.68 48.24 2.61
N VAL A 93 0.50 47.65 2.71
CA VAL A 93 1.26 47.60 3.98
C VAL A 93 2.01 48.93 4.16
N PRO A 94 1.96 49.61 5.34
CA PRO A 94 2.52 50.96 5.49
C PRO A 94 4.03 51.08 5.30
N SER A 95 4.80 50.20 5.94
CA SER A 95 6.26 50.29 5.98
C SER A 95 6.90 48.97 6.41
N VAL A 96 8.23 48.87 6.32
CA VAL A 96 8.97 47.64 6.65
C VAL A 96 8.90 47.28 8.13
N GLU A 97 8.60 48.26 9.00
CA GLU A 97 8.37 48.08 10.43
C GLU A 97 7.06 47.34 10.73
N ASN A 98 6.16 47.21 9.75
CA ASN A 98 4.96 46.38 9.85
C ASN A 98 5.20 44.93 9.43
N ILE A 99 6.43 44.56 9.06
CA ILE A 99 6.76 43.22 8.55
C ILE A 99 7.75 42.53 9.48
N PHE A 100 7.42 41.30 9.86
CA PHE A 100 8.26 40.32 10.54
C PHE A 100 8.65 39.20 9.58
N LEU A 101 9.89 38.71 9.67
CA LEU A 101 10.37 37.57 8.88
C LEU A 101 10.74 36.41 9.81
N GLY A 102 10.16 35.24 9.55
CA GLY A 102 10.40 34.01 10.31
C GLY A 102 10.90 32.86 9.44
N VAL A 103 11.46 31.84 10.08
CA VAL A 103 11.86 30.55 9.50
C VAL A 103 10.59 29.74 9.19
N GLY A 104 10.01 30.04 8.03
CA GLY A 104 8.67 29.59 7.67
C GLY A 104 7.58 30.30 8.48
N SER A 105 6.33 30.06 8.11
CA SER A 105 5.16 30.53 8.88
C SER A 105 5.15 29.95 10.30
N ASP A 106 5.75 28.77 10.51
CA ASP A 106 5.79 28.07 11.79
C ASP A 106 6.51 28.87 12.89
N GLU A 107 7.61 29.57 12.56
CA GLU A 107 8.26 30.45 13.55
C GLU A 107 7.38 31.65 13.89
N VAL A 108 6.59 32.17 12.94
CA VAL A 108 5.64 33.26 13.23
C VAL A 108 4.58 32.79 14.23
N ILE A 109 4.05 31.58 14.06
CA ILE A 109 3.09 30.96 14.99
C ILE A 109 3.72 30.79 16.37
N ASP A 110 4.92 30.23 16.45
CA ASP A 110 5.63 29.99 17.72
C ASP A 110 5.96 31.30 18.44
N MET A 111 6.45 32.31 17.73
CA MET A 111 6.74 33.61 18.34
C MET A 111 5.48 34.28 18.89
N LEU A 112 4.36 34.25 18.15
CA LEU A 112 3.10 34.84 18.62
C LEU A 112 2.60 34.20 19.91
N VAL A 113 2.63 32.87 19.99
CA VAL A 113 2.26 32.15 21.21
C VAL A 113 3.20 32.52 22.36
N ARG A 114 4.53 32.54 22.13
CA ARG A 114 5.51 32.85 23.19
C ARG A 114 5.39 34.26 23.76
N ILE A 115 5.09 35.27 22.94
CA ILE A 115 5.07 36.66 23.40
C ILE A 115 3.72 37.06 24.00
N THR A 116 2.64 36.31 23.74
CA THR A 116 1.28 36.68 24.18
C THR A 116 0.66 35.74 25.19
N CYS A 117 1.07 34.46 25.25
CA CYS A 117 0.44 33.44 26.07
C CYS A 117 1.37 33.02 27.22
N THR A 118 0.85 33.11 28.44
CA THR A 118 1.49 32.57 29.66
C THR A 118 1.30 31.04 29.72
N PRO A 119 2.38 30.25 29.73
CA PRO A 119 2.30 28.79 29.86
C PRO A 119 1.50 28.34 31.10
N GLY A 120 0.65 27.34 30.94
CA GLY A 120 -0.20 26.75 31.97
C GLY A 120 -1.42 27.59 32.37
N LYS A 121 -1.62 28.77 31.77
CA LYS A 121 -2.70 29.70 32.11
C LYS A 121 -3.53 30.10 30.90
N ASP A 122 -2.87 30.62 29.86
CA ASP A 122 -3.56 31.23 28.73
C ASP A 122 -3.93 30.19 27.65
N SER A 123 -4.80 30.61 26.73
CA SER A 123 -5.41 29.77 25.71
C SER A 123 -5.30 30.42 24.33
N ILE A 124 -5.37 29.61 23.28
CA ILE A 124 -5.65 30.04 21.90
C ILE A 124 -7.00 29.47 21.43
N LEU A 125 -7.68 30.17 20.52
CA LEU A 125 -8.86 29.69 19.82
C LEU A 125 -8.49 29.33 18.38
N ILE A 126 -8.93 28.15 17.93
CA ILE A 126 -8.80 27.71 16.53
C ILE A 126 -10.18 27.31 15.98
N THR A 127 -10.31 27.28 14.65
CA THR A 127 -11.55 26.91 13.95
C THR A 127 -11.40 25.63 13.09
N PRO A 128 -11.53 24.42 13.66
CA PRO A 128 -11.37 23.17 12.91
C PRO A 128 -12.46 22.94 11.85
N PRO A 129 -12.17 22.31 10.69
CA PRO A 129 -10.88 21.77 10.30
C PRO A 129 -9.92 22.88 9.82
N THR A 130 -8.72 22.93 10.40
CA THR A 130 -7.72 23.96 10.11
C THR A 130 -6.31 23.41 10.23
N TYR A 131 -5.30 24.26 10.04
CA TYR A 131 -3.90 23.85 10.04
C TYR A 131 -3.45 23.36 11.43
N GLY A 132 -2.82 22.18 11.46
CA GLY A 132 -2.51 21.49 12.71
C GLY A 132 -1.43 22.17 13.57
N MET A 133 -0.59 23.02 12.98
CA MET A 133 0.55 23.62 13.68
C MET A 133 0.14 24.59 14.79
N TYR A 134 -1.01 25.25 14.69
CA TYR A 134 -1.50 26.12 15.78
C TYR A 134 -1.63 25.34 17.09
N ARG A 135 -2.27 24.16 17.03
CA ARG A 135 -2.43 23.25 18.17
C ARG A 135 -1.09 22.70 18.65
N VAL A 136 -0.23 22.29 17.73
CA VAL A 136 1.07 21.69 18.07
C VAL A 136 1.95 22.68 18.80
N VAL A 137 2.05 23.91 18.29
CA VAL A 137 2.81 24.99 18.91
C VAL A 137 2.24 25.38 20.27
N ALA A 138 0.91 25.48 20.40
CA ALA A 138 0.28 25.73 21.70
C ALA A 138 0.63 24.63 22.72
N ASN A 139 0.50 23.36 22.34
CA ASN A 139 0.84 22.23 23.20
C ASN A 139 2.33 22.21 23.62
N ILE A 140 3.25 22.54 22.70
CA ILE A 140 4.70 22.66 23.01
C ILE A 140 4.93 23.75 24.06
N ASN A 141 4.24 24.89 23.91
CA ASN A 141 4.35 26.03 24.81
C ASN A 141 3.50 25.88 26.08
N ASP A 142 2.77 24.77 26.26
CA ASP A 142 1.86 24.52 27.39
C ASP A 142 0.73 25.55 27.46
N VAL A 143 0.14 25.85 26.30
CA VAL A 143 -0.97 26.77 26.10
C VAL A 143 -2.21 25.96 25.70
N ASN A 144 -3.36 26.28 26.30
CA ASN A 144 -4.60 25.55 26.07
C ASN A 144 -5.17 25.86 24.67
N VAL A 145 -5.94 24.92 24.11
CA VAL A 145 -6.55 25.07 22.78
C VAL A 145 -8.06 24.95 22.88
N VAL A 146 -8.73 26.09 22.69
CA VAL A 146 -10.19 26.21 22.55
C VAL A 146 -10.56 26.05 21.08
N LYS A 147 -11.67 25.37 20.80
CA LYS A 147 -12.08 25.02 19.43
C LYS A 147 -13.51 25.44 19.18
N VAL A 148 -13.73 26.21 18.11
CA VAL A 148 -15.05 26.50 17.55
C VAL A 148 -15.05 26.03 16.10
N PRO A 149 -15.58 24.85 15.78
CA PRO A 149 -15.50 24.30 14.43
C PRO A 149 -16.15 25.19 13.36
N LEU A 150 -15.60 25.15 12.15
CA LEU A 150 -16.20 25.76 10.97
C LEU A 150 -17.51 25.04 10.61
N ILE A 151 -18.43 25.79 10.04
CA ILE A 151 -19.68 25.29 9.48
C ILE A 151 -19.54 25.10 7.97
N VAL A 152 -20.29 24.15 7.40
CA VAL A 152 -20.28 23.89 5.96
C VAL A 152 -21.55 24.48 5.33
N GLU A 153 -21.39 25.56 4.56
CA GLU A 153 -22.46 26.28 3.87
C GLU A 153 -22.25 26.20 2.36
N GLY A 154 -23.21 25.63 1.62
CA GLY A 154 -23.09 25.51 0.16
C GLY A 154 -21.88 24.70 -0.31
N GLY A 155 -21.30 23.85 0.55
CA GLY A 155 -20.08 23.10 0.29
C GLY A 155 -18.79 23.82 0.70
N GLU A 156 -18.86 25.09 1.10
CA GLU A 156 -17.72 25.88 1.60
C GLU A 156 -17.63 25.85 3.13
N PHE A 157 -16.42 25.93 3.67
CA PHE A 157 -16.21 25.98 5.13
C PHE A 157 -16.10 27.45 5.60
N GLN A 158 -17.04 27.88 6.44
CA GLN A 158 -17.13 29.27 6.92
C GLN A 158 -17.14 29.32 8.45
N LEU A 159 -16.97 30.53 9.00
CA LEU A 159 -16.96 30.75 10.45
C LEU A 159 -18.38 30.65 11.01
N ASP A 160 -18.51 29.99 12.15
CA ASP A 160 -19.61 30.28 13.08
C ASP A 160 -19.24 31.56 13.85
N VAL A 161 -19.51 32.71 13.23
CA VAL A 161 -19.02 34.03 13.71
C VAL A 161 -19.52 34.32 15.12
N ASP A 162 -20.81 34.05 15.38
CA ASP A 162 -21.42 34.34 16.68
C ASP A 162 -20.82 33.45 17.77
N ALA A 163 -20.62 32.15 17.50
CA ALA A 163 -19.97 31.25 18.45
C ALA A 163 -18.50 31.63 18.70
N VAL A 164 -17.76 32.01 17.66
CA VAL A 164 -16.35 32.47 17.82
C VAL A 164 -16.29 33.70 18.71
N ILE A 165 -17.11 34.72 18.45
CA ILE A 165 -17.13 35.95 19.23
C ILE A 165 -17.55 35.66 20.68
N GLN A 166 -18.63 34.90 20.88
CA GLN A 166 -19.14 34.60 22.21
C GLN A 166 -18.08 33.87 23.06
N VAL A 167 -17.48 32.80 22.53
CA VAL A 167 -16.45 32.04 23.24
C VAL A 167 -15.21 32.89 23.54
N ALA A 168 -14.78 33.73 22.59
CA ALA A 168 -13.61 34.57 22.76
C ALA A 168 -13.81 35.69 23.80
N VAL A 169 -15.02 36.26 23.88
CA VAL A 169 -15.35 37.33 24.82
C VAL A 169 -15.60 36.79 26.23
N ASP A 170 -16.22 35.61 26.35
CA ASP A 170 -16.53 35.00 27.64
C ASP A 170 -15.30 34.42 28.36
N ASP A 171 -14.25 34.05 27.62
CA ASP A 171 -13.03 33.47 28.17
C ASP A 171 -11.83 34.44 28.06
N PRO A 172 -11.50 35.20 29.13
CA PRO A 172 -10.40 36.16 29.11
C PRO A 172 -9.00 35.49 29.08
N THR A 173 -8.93 34.16 29.22
CA THR A 173 -7.67 33.42 29.05
C THR A 173 -7.27 33.28 27.59
N ILE A 174 -8.21 33.45 26.65
CA ILE A 174 -7.91 33.39 25.21
C ILE A 174 -7.15 34.64 24.80
N LYS A 175 -5.93 34.46 24.27
CA LYS A 175 -5.06 35.56 23.82
C LYS A 175 -4.94 35.68 22.31
N ILE A 176 -5.25 34.61 21.59
CA ILE A 176 -5.16 34.58 20.12
C ILE A 176 -6.36 33.83 19.53
N ILE A 177 -6.99 34.41 18.51
CA ILE A 177 -7.89 33.72 17.58
C ILE A 177 -7.15 33.44 16.27
N TRP A 178 -7.08 32.17 15.85
CA TRP A 178 -6.49 31.76 14.59
C TRP A 178 -7.56 31.52 13.52
N LEU A 179 -7.47 32.28 12.43
CA LEU A 179 -8.29 32.12 11.24
C LEU A 179 -7.37 31.73 10.06
N CYS A 180 -7.73 30.73 9.27
CA CYS A 180 -6.93 30.32 8.10
C CYS A 180 -7.75 30.60 6.83
N SER A 181 -7.26 31.50 5.97
CA SER A 181 -7.99 31.97 4.78
C SER A 181 -7.04 32.25 3.61
N PRO A 182 -7.09 31.46 2.52
CA PRO A 182 -7.84 30.22 2.36
C PRO A 182 -7.42 29.13 3.34
N GLY A 183 -8.40 28.40 3.91
CA GLY A 183 -8.13 27.41 4.95
C GLY A 183 -7.42 26.14 4.46
N ASN A 184 -6.58 25.51 5.28
CA ASN A 184 -6.05 24.16 5.06
C ASN A 184 -6.63 23.21 6.12
N PRO A 185 -7.39 22.16 5.75
CA PRO A 185 -7.50 21.57 4.42
C PRO A 185 -8.64 22.10 3.55
N THR A 186 -9.41 23.08 4.01
CA THR A 186 -10.72 23.44 3.43
C THR A 186 -10.68 24.10 2.05
N GLY A 187 -9.58 24.74 1.68
CA GLY A 187 -9.46 25.51 0.44
C GLY A 187 -10.44 26.69 0.36
N THR A 188 -11.02 27.16 1.47
CA THR A 188 -12.06 28.19 1.46
C THR A 188 -11.52 29.52 1.95
N TYR A 189 -11.73 30.59 1.17
CA TYR A 189 -11.57 31.96 1.63
C TYR A 189 -12.72 32.34 2.58
N LEU A 190 -12.37 32.74 3.80
CA LEU A 190 -13.33 33.25 4.78
C LEU A 190 -13.85 34.61 4.31
N ARG A 191 -15.15 34.85 4.44
CA ARG A 191 -15.77 36.10 4.01
C ARG A 191 -15.24 37.29 4.82
N GLU A 192 -14.95 38.39 4.15
CA GLU A 192 -14.40 39.58 4.83
C GLU A 192 -15.36 40.18 5.84
N GLU A 193 -16.66 40.17 5.54
CA GLU A 193 -17.69 40.63 6.48
C GLU A 193 -17.65 39.85 7.80
N ASP A 194 -17.46 38.54 7.73
CA ASP A 194 -17.37 37.66 8.91
C ASP A 194 -16.07 37.93 9.70
N VAL A 195 -14.95 38.10 9.00
CA VAL A 195 -13.66 38.45 9.63
C VAL A 195 -13.73 39.82 10.31
N ARG A 196 -14.34 40.82 9.67
CA ARG A 196 -14.53 42.15 10.26
C ARG A 196 -15.40 42.10 11.50
N ARG A 197 -16.48 41.32 11.49
CA ARG A 197 -17.31 41.13 12.70
C ARG A 197 -16.52 40.58 13.89
N VAL A 198 -15.57 39.67 13.65
CA VAL A 198 -14.66 39.19 14.72
C VAL A 198 -13.72 40.31 15.18
N LEU A 199 -13.13 41.07 14.25
CA LEU A 199 -12.23 42.18 14.56
C LEU A 199 -12.90 43.36 15.28
N ASP A 200 -14.16 43.64 14.95
CA ASP A 200 -14.99 44.72 15.51
C ASP A 200 -15.64 44.32 16.86
N SER A 201 -15.45 43.08 17.30
CA SER A 201 -16.02 42.56 18.55
C SER A 201 -15.30 43.12 19.80
N ALA A 202 -15.83 42.79 20.98
CA ALA A 202 -15.23 43.16 22.27
C ALA A 202 -14.01 42.31 22.66
N PHE A 203 -13.50 41.46 21.78
CA PHE A 203 -12.33 40.61 22.06
C PHE A 203 -11.05 41.45 22.14
N GLU A 204 -10.34 41.36 23.27
CA GLU A 204 -9.14 42.14 23.56
C GLU A 204 -7.81 41.44 23.19
N GLY A 205 -7.87 40.28 22.54
CA GLY A 205 -6.68 39.53 22.11
C GLY A 205 -6.29 39.75 20.65
N LEU A 206 -5.27 39.02 20.19
CA LEU A 206 -4.84 39.06 18.79
C LEU A 206 -5.77 38.24 17.89
N VAL A 207 -6.09 38.78 16.72
CA VAL A 207 -6.72 38.00 15.64
C VAL A 207 -5.64 37.77 14.59
N VAL A 208 -5.32 36.51 14.33
CA VAL A 208 -4.29 36.13 13.38
C VAL A 208 -4.91 35.43 12.18
N ILE A 209 -4.66 35.97 10.99
CA ILE A 209 -5.15 35.41 9.74
C ILE A 209 -3.99 34.79 8.97
N ASP A 210 -4.01 33.47 8.82
CA ASP A 210 -3.05 32.71 8.02
C ASP A 210 -3.47 32.70 6.54
N GLU A 211 -2.73 33.46 5.75
CA GLU A 211 -2.88 33.68 4.31
C GLU A 211 -1.86 32.89 3.48
N ALA A 212 -1.51 31.68 3.90
CA ALA A 212 -0.55 30.83 3.18
C ALA A 212 -0.90 30.59 1.69
N TYR A 213 -2.19 30.70 1.31
CA TYR A 213 -2.69 30.45 -0.04
C TYR A 213 -3.32 31.69 -0.70
N VAL A 214 -3.20 32.88 -0.11
CA VAL A 214 -3.93 34.08 -0.57
C VAL A 214 -3.67 34.46 -2.03
N ASP A 215 -2.48 34.14 -2.56
CA ASP A 215 -2.16 34.43 -3.96
C ASP A 215 -3.10 33.69 -4.93
N PHE A 216 -3.66 32.54 -4.53
CA PHE A 216 -4.56 31.74 -5.37
C PHE A 216 -6.03 32.19 -5.32
N VAL A 217 -6.37 33.13 -4.44
CA VAL A 217 -7.73 33.69 -4.31
C VAL A 217 -8.07 34.45 -5.59
N ARG A 218 -9.28 34.20 -6.11
CA ARG A 218 -9.75 34.90 -7.30
C ARG A 218 -10.10 36.34 -6.95
N ALA A 219 -9.78 37.28 -7.85
CA ALA A 219 -10.00 38.70 -7.63
C ALA A 219 -11.49 39.09 -7.47
N ASP A 220 -12.42 38.28 -7.98
CA ASP A 220 -13.86 38.46 -7.78
C ASP A 220 -14.35 37.98 -6.40
N LYS A 221 -13.56 37.19 -5.68
CA LYS A 221 -13.91 36.64 -4.37
C LYS A 221 -13.33 37.45 -3.20
N GLY A 222 -12.10 37.93 -3.33
CA GLY A 222 -11.46 38.70 -2.27
C GLY A 222 -10.01 39.06 -2.54
N GLU A 223 -9.42 39.76 -1.58
CA GLU A 223 -8.02 40.18 -1.59
C GLU A 223 -7.36 39.89 -0.23
N SER A 224 -6.07 40.19 -0.11
CA SER A 224 -5.33 39.98 1.13
C SER A 224 -5.81 40.91 2.26
N TYR A 225 -6.05 40.31 3.43
CA TYR A 225 -6.34 40.97 4.70
C TYR A 225 -5.18 41.83 5.20
N ALA A 226 -3.98 41.70 4.62
CA ALA A 226 -2.84 42.54 4.98
C ALA A 226 -3.14 44.05 4.79
N ARG A 227 -4.14 44.41 3.98
CA ARG A 227 -4.61 45.80 3.86
C ARG A 227 -5.29 46.33 5.12
N LEU A 228 -5.89 45.45 5.93
CA LEU A 228 -6.65 45.81 7.14
C LEU A 228 -5.76 46.07 8.36
N VAL A 229 -4.47 45.73 8.31
CA VAL A 229 -3.52 45.96 9.42
C VAL A 229 -3.34 47.45 9.76
N ARG A 230 -3.78 48.35 8.88
CA ARG A 230 -3.86 49.80 9.12
C ARG A 230 -5.05 50.20 9.97
N GLU A 231 -6.12 49.42 9.90
CA GLU A 231 -7.40 49.67 10.57
C GLU A 231 -7.43 48.99 11.94
N TYR A 232 -6.86 47.78 12.04
CA TYR A 232 -6.95 46.93 13.23
C TYR A 232 -5.57 46.66 13.85
N PRO A 233 -5.19 47.31 14.97
CA PRO A 233 -3.89 47.11 15.61
C PRO A 233 -3.69 45.70 16.19
N GLN A 234 -4.79 45.00 16.50
CA GLN A 234 -4.83 43.62 17.00
C GLN A 234 -4.74 42.55 15.91
N LEU A 235 -4.78 42.96 14.62
CA LEU A 235 -4.68 42.04 13.49
C LEU A 235 -3.21 41.77 13.13
N LEU A 236 -2.89 40.49 12.95
CA LEU A 236 -1.69 40.07 12.24
C LEU A 236 -2.05 39.11 11.11
N VAL A 237 -1.48 39.33 9.94
CA VAL A 237 -1.66 38.51 8.75
C VAL A 237 -0.37 37.76 8.45
N MET A 238 -0.45 36.45 8.26
CA MET A 238 0.70 35.62 7.94
C MET A 238 0.72 35.21 6.47
N GLN A 239 1.87 35.31 5.81
CA GLN A 239 2.07 34.87 4.43
C GLN A 239 3.33 34.01 4.31
N THR A 240 3.48 33.29 3.22
CA THR A 240 4.64 32.41 3.00
C THR A 240 5.11 32.43 1.54
N MET A 241 6.41 32.14 1.34
CA MET A 241 6.94 31.84 0.01
C MET A 241 6.92 30.34 -0.31
N SER A 242 6.34 29.51 0.57
CA SER A 242 6.37 28.04 0.40
C SER A 242 5.44 27.53 -0.72
N LYS A 243 4.40 28.29 -1.06
CA LYS A 243 3.28 27.83 -1.90
C LYS A 243 3.38 28.42 -3.30
N SER A 244 2.76 29.57 -3.55
CA SER A 244 2.75 30.27 -4.85
C SER A 244 4.15 30.44 -5.47
N PHE A 245 5.15 30.80 -4.66
CA PHE A 245 6.53 30.99 -5.11
C PHE A 245 7.32 29.70 -5.37
N GLY A 246 6.84 28.53 -4.91
CA GLY A 246 7.57 27.26 -5.03
C GLY A 246 8.88 27.21 -4.24
N LEU A 247 8.94 27.88 -3.09
CA LEU A 247 10.14 27.99 -2.26
C LEU A 247 9.96 27.36 -0.87
N ALA A 248 9.25 26.24 -0.77
CA ALA A 248 9.04 25.55 0.50
C ALA A 248 10.36 25.25 1.23
N GLY A 249 11.42 24.90 0.48
CA GLY A 249 12.74 24.54 0.99
C GLY A 249 13.54 25.69 1.62
N ILE A 250 13.27 26.97 1.29
CA ILE A 250 14.05 28.08 1.88
C ILE A 250 13.60 28.45 3.29
N ARG A 251 12.45 27.91 3.72
CA ARG A 251 11.82 28.17 5.02
C ARG A 251 11.68 29.67 5.33
N LEU A 252 10.90 30.39 4.54
CA LEU A 252 10.61 31.82 4.80
C LEU A 252 9.10 32.07 5.00
N GLY A 253 8.77 32.62 6.16
CA GLY A 253 7.44 33.12 6.53
C GLY A 253 7.46 34.62 6.77
N VAL A 254 6.30 35.24 6.63
CA VAL A 254 6.09 36.68 6.75
C VAL A 254 4.94 36.91 7.72
N GLY A 255 5.14 37.73 8.75
CA GLY A 255 4.06 38.27 9.59
C GLY A 255 3.87 39.75 9.29
N ILE A 256 2.64 40.20 9.05
CA ILE A 256 2.31 41.59 8.73
C ILE A 256 1.32 42.08 9.79
N GLY A 257 1.69 43.07 10.58
CA GLY A 257 0.85 43.57 11.68
C GLY A 257 1.19 45.00 12.08
N SER A 258 0.71 45.43 13.24
CA SER A 258 1.08 46.73 13.80
C SER A 258 2.58 46.83 14.08
N ARG A 259 3.14 48.04 13.97
CA ARG A 259 4.57 48.30 14.25
C ARG A 259 4.96 47.88 15.66
N GLU A 260 4.05 48.10 16.61
CA GLU A 260 4.21 47.73 18.01
C GLU A 260 4.36 46.21 18.16
N LEU A 261 3.41 45.42 17.64
CA LEU A 261 3.48 43.96 17.69
C LEU A 261 4.73 43.41 17.00
N VAL A 262 5.08 43.94 15.82
CA VAL A 262 6.28 43.54 15.08
C VAL A 262 7.55 43.88 15.83
N SER A 263 7.58 44.97 16.61
CA SER A 263 8.73 45.30 17.47
C SER A 263 8.94 44.24 18.55
N TYR A 264 7.86 43.77 19.20
CA TYR A 264 7.94 42.70 20.19
C TYR A 264 8.41 41.37 19.58
N LEU A 265 7.92 41.02 18.39
CA LEU A 265 8.37 39.83 17.66
C LEU A 265 9.88 39.92 17.33
N ASN A 266 10.37 41.09 16.89
CA ASN A 266 11.80 41.28 16.62
C ASN A 266 12.66 41.26 17.88
N ASN A 267 12.13 41.65 19.03
CA ASN A 267 12.82 41.55 20.31
C ASN A 267 12.91 40.10 20.83
N ALA A 268 11.92 39.27 20.50
CA ALA A 268 11.85 37.88 20.99
C ALA A 268 12.54 36.84 20.09
N LYS A 269 12.67 37.12 18.78
CA LYS A 269 13.28 36.18 17.83
C LYS A 269 14.77 35.97 18.09
N ALA A 270 15.30 34.84 17.61
CA ALA A 270 16.74 34.63 17.61
C ALA A 270 17.46 35.68 16.73
N PRO A 271 18.67 36.15 17.13
CA PRO A 271 19.49 36.98 16.27
C PRO A 271 19.84 36.17 15.01
N TYR A 272 19.68 36.77 13.83
CA TYR A 272 20.00 36.14 12.54
C TYR A 272 19.21 34.85 12.22
N ASN A 273 17.95 34.74 12.68
CA ASN A 273 17.08 33.57 12.45
C ASN A 273 16.93 33.16 10.98
N VAL A 274 16.83 34.12 10.05
CA VAL A 274 16.73 33.85 8.61
C VAL A 274 18.11 33.89 7.95
N SER A 275 18.48 32.80 7.28
CA SER A 275 19.81 32.63 6.68
C SER A 275 20.07 33.55 5.48
N THR A 276 21.35 33.83 5.19
CA THR A 276 21.78 34.57 3.98
C THR A 276 21.29 33.90 2.69
N LEU A 277 21.26 32.57 2.65
CA LEU A 277 20.75 31.80 1.51
C LEU A 277 19.25 32.06 1.29
N SER A 278 18.45 31.94 2.36
CA SER A 278 17.01 32.20 2.31
C SER A 278 16.71 33.64 1.90
N LEU A 279 17.41 34.62 2.47
CA LEU A 279 17.24 36.04 2.12
C LEU A 279 17.63 36.34 0.67
N SER A 280 18.69 35.71 0.16
CA SER A 280 19.14 35.90 -1.22
C SER A 280 18.11 35.36 -2.21
N VAL A 281 17.66 34.12 -2.02
CA VAL A 281 16.65 33.47 -2.89
C VAL A 281 15.32 34.22 -2.82
N ALA A 282 14.87 34.62 -1.63
CA ALA A 282 13.66 35.42 -1.46
C ALA A 282 13.76 36.77 -2.18
N THR A 283 14.91 37.44 -2.08
CA THR A 283 15.16 38.69 -2.79
C THR A 283 15.04 38.51 -4.31
N ALA A 284 15.61 37.43 -4.85
CA ALA A 284 15.53 37.12 -6.27
C ALA A 284 14.10 36.80 -6.72
N ALA A 285 13.37 35.97 -5.97
CA ALA A 285 12.00 35.59 -6.31
C ALA A 285 10.98 36.74 -6.16
N LEU A 286 11.28 37.74 -5.31
CA LEU A 286 10.50 38.98 -5.19
C LEU A 286 10.97 40.08 -6.15
N SER A 287 11.78 39.77 -7.17
CA SER A 287 12.04 40.69 -8.29
C SER A 287 10.84 40.83 -9.20
N ASP A 288 10.85 41.83 -10.07
CA ASP A 288 9.77 42.00 -11.04
C ASP A 288 9.63 40.76 -11.94
N ASP A 289 10.76 40.19 -12.38
CA ASP A 289 10.80 38.94 -13.15
C ASP A 289 10.31 37.73 -12.32
N GLY A 290 10.73 37.63 -11.06
CA GLY A 290 10.31 36.56 -10.16
C GLY A 290 8.80 36.61 -9.88
N LEU A 291 8.26 37.80 -9.66
CA LEU A 291 6.82 38.03 -9.51
C LEU A 291 6.04 37.73 -10.79
N GLN A 292 6.58 38.07 -11.97
CA GLN A 292 5.97 37.71 -13.24
C GLN A 292 5.91 36.18 -13.42
N LYS A 293 7.00 35.47 -13.09
CA LYS A 293 7.07 34.01 -13.13
C LYS A 293 6.10 33.37 -12.13
N MET A 294 6.09 33.82 -10.89
CA MET A 294 5.16 33.36 -9.85
C MET A 294 3.71 33.47 -10.32
N ARG A 295 3.30 34.63 -10.83
CA ARG A 295 1.95 34.86 -11.36
C ARG A 295 1.63 33.95 -12.56
N GLY A 296 2.61 33.67 -13.41
CA GLY A 296 2.48 32.72 -14.53
C GLY A 296 2.18 31.29 -14.07
N VAL A 297 2.98 30.80 -13.12
CA VAL A 297 2.80 29.46 -12.52
C VAL A 297 1.46 29.36 -11.79
N MET A 298 1.11 30.37 -10.99
CA MET A 298 -0.16 30.45 -10.29
C MET A 298 -1.36 30.35 -11.23
N ARG A 299 -1.35 31.07 -12.37
CA ARG A 299 -2.39 30.94 -13.40
C ARG A 299 -2.45 29.53 -13.99
N GLY A 300 -1.30 28.88 -14.20
CA GLY A 300 -1.23 27.51 -14.66
C GLY A 300 -1.88 26.52 -13.67
N ILE A 301 -1.58 26.66 -12.38
CA ILE A 301 -2.18 25.86 -11.31
C ILE A 301 -3.68 26.09 -11.23
N GLN A 302 -4.15 27.35 -11.24
CA GLN A 302 -5.59 27.66 -11.22
C GLN A 302 -6.30 27.07 -12.44
N LYS A 303 -5.69 27.17 -13.63
CA LYS A 303 -6.22 26.55 -14.85
C LYS A 303 -6.34 25.03 -14.72
N GLN A 304 -5.29 24.36 -14.25
CA GLN A 304 -5.32 22.90 -14.04
C GLN A 304 -6.38 22.48 -13.02
N ARG A 305 -6.51 23.23 -11.91
CA ARG A 305 -7.52 23.01 -10.88
C ARG A 305 -8.94 23.13 -11.44
N ASP A 306 -9.23 24.26 -12.07
CA ASP A 306 -10.59 24.68 -12.41
C ASP A 306 -11.09 24.07 -13.73
N GLU A 307 -10.22 23.93 -14.73
CA GLU A 307 -10.61 23.46 -16.07
C GLU A 307 -10.37 21.96 -16.30
N TYR A 308 -9.55 21.30 -15.47
CA TYR A 308 -9.22 19.88 -15.65
C TYR A 308 -9.52 19.02 -14.41
N LEU A 309 -8.83 19.24 -13.30
CA LEU A 309 -8.88 18.35 -12.13
C LEU A 309 -10.28 18.28 -11.51
N ILE A 310 -10.91 19.42 -11.22
CA ILE A 310 -12.26 19.47 -10.65
C ILE A 310 -13.30 18.84 -11.61
N PRO A 311 -13.37 19.21 -12.90
CA PRO A 311 -14.29 18.57 -13.84
C PRO A 311 -14.09 17.06 -13.99
N GLU A 312 -12.86 16.57 -14.06
CA GLU A 312 -12.57 15.14 -14.19
C GLU A 312 -12.92 14.37 -12.92
N LEU A 313 -12.59 14.90 -11.73
CA LEU A 313 -12.99 14.29 -10.45
C LEU A 313 -14.52 14.11 -10.36
N LYS A 314 -15.29 15.11 -10.77
CA LYS A 314 -16.77 15.04 -10.79
C LYS A 314 -17.33 14.00 -11.75
N ARG A 315 -16.55 13.52 -12.73
CA ARG A 315 -16.96 12.49 -13.69
C ARG A 315 -16.68 11.07 -13.19
N LEU A 316 -15.86 10.91 -12.15
CA LEU A 316 -15.51 9.60 -11.62
C LEU A 316 -16.68 9.03 -10.78
N PRO A 317 -16.98 7.73 -10.89
CA PRO A 317 -17.92 7.10 -9.98
C PRO A 317 -17.34 7.13 -8.56
N HIS A 318 -18.21 7.09 -7.55
CA HIS A 318 -17.83 7.13 -6.14
C HIS A 318 -17.04 8.37 -5.69
N VAL A 319 -16.96 9.41 -6.53
CA VAL A 319 -16.57 10.77 -6.10
C VAL A 319 -17.84 11.59 -5.91
N GLY A 320 -18.08 11.99 -4.67
CA GLY A 320 -19.18 12.88 -4.28
C GLY A 320 -18.82 14.35 -4.42
N ALA A 321 -19.23 15.16 -3.43
CA ALA A 321 -19.01 16.60 -3.46
C ALA A 321 -17.52 16.98 -3.49
N ILE A 322 -17.20 17.98 -4.32
CA ILE A 322 -15.98 18.77 -4.17
C ILE A 322 -16.26 19.82 -3.11
N LEU A 323 -15.54 19.77 -2.01
CA LEU A 323 -15.75 20.64 -0.85
C LEU A 323 -14.74 21.79 -0.87
N GLY A 324 -15.14 22.87 -0.22
CA GLY A 324 -14.36 24.08 -0.11
C GLY A 324 -14.64 25.10 -1.21
N GLY A 325 -14.13 26.31 -1.00
CA GLY A 325 -14.20 27.39 -1.98
C GLY A 325 -13.26 27.23 -3.19
N ASN A 326 -12.37 26.23 -3.16
CA ASN A 326 -11.32 26.01 -4.16
C ASN A 326 -10.49 27.26 -4.41
N ASP A 327 -10.10 27.97 -3.36
CA ASP A 327 -9.34 29.23 -3.41
C ASP A 327 -7.83 29.00 -3.19
N ALA A 328 -7.36 27.75 -3.23
CA ALA A 328 -5.98 27.34 -2.94
C ALA A 328 -5.38 26.46 -4.05
N ASN A 329 -4.13 26.00 -3.89
CA ASN A 329 -3.45 25.10 -4.84
C ASN A 329 -3.73 23.60 -4.62
N PHE A 330 -4.90 23.28 -4.10
CA PHE A 330 -5.34 21.90 -3.85
C PHE A 330 -6.87 21.84 -3.95
N VAL A 331 -7.39 20.61 -4.05
CA VAL A 331 -8.82 20.30 -4.12
C VAL A 331 -9.16 19.31 -3.02
N VAL A 332 -10.33 19.46 -2.40
CA VAL A 332 -10.88 18.46 -1.47
C VAL A 332 -12.02 17.73 -2.16
N CYS A 333 -11.84 16.44 -2.44
CA CYS A 333 -12.92 15.60 -2.96
C CYS A 333 -13.37 14.61 -1.89
N ARG A 334 -14.68 14.36 -1.83
CA ARG A 334 -15.28 13.36 -0.94
C ARG A 334 -15.49 12.07 -1.70
N ILE A 335 -14.97 10.96 -1.18
CA ILE A 335 -15.24 9.61 -1.68
C ILE A 335 -16.50 9.08 -1.00
N VAL A 336 -17.38 8.47 -1.80
CA VAL A 336 -18.69 7.98 -1.37
C VAL A 336 -18.85 6.49 -1.66
N ASP A 337 -19.70 5.82 -0.88
CA ASP A 337 -20.08 4.44 -1.10
C ASP A 337 -21.03 4.28 -2.30
N SER A 338 -21.57 3.07 -2.49
CA SER A 338 -22.55 2.78 -3.53
C SER A 338 -23.91 3.46 -3.34
N ASN A 339 -24.21 3.92 -2.13
CA ASN A 339 -25.45 4.63 -1.80
C ASN A 339 -25.26 6.16 -1.95
N GLY A 340 -24.04 6.63 -2.21
CA GLY A 340 -23.70 8.05 -2.32
C GLY A 340 -23.34 8.70 -0.98
N GLU A 341 -23.19 7.92 0.10
CA GLU A 341 -22.83 8.40 1.42
C GLU A 341 -21.31 8.49 1.59
N ALA A 342 -20.83 9.48 2.34
CA ALA A 342 -19.40 9.68 2.58
C ALA A 342 -18.78 8.42 3.25
N SER A 343 -17.65 7.92 2.73
CA SER A 343 -17.03 6.71 3.28
C SER A 343 -15.55 6.91 3.60
N ASN A 344 -15.25 6.99 4.90
CA ASN A 344 -13.89 7.00 5.40
C ASN A 344 -13.12 5.71 5.06
N GLU A 345 -13.81 4.57 5.04
CA GLU A 345 -13.21 3.26 4.71
C GLU A 345 -12.70 3.25 3.26
N ILE A 346 -13.57 3.60 2.31
CA ILE A 346 -13.20 3.62 0.88
C ILE A 346 -12.13 4.69 0.63
N ALA A 347 -12.32 5.90 1.14
CA ALA A 347 -11.35 6.99 0.99
C ALA A 347 -9.96 6.59 1.50
N LYS A 348 -9.89 5.96 2.68
CA LYS A 348 -8.62 5.51 3.26
C LYS A 348 -8.00 4.37 2.47
N SER A 349 -8.81 3.41 2.00
CA SER A 349 -8.33 2.31 1.14
C SER A 349 -7.74 2.84 -0.16
N VAL A 350 -8.44 3.76 -0.83
CA VAL A 350 -7.99 4.42 -2.07
C VAL A 350 -6.68 5.17 -1.83
N TYR A 351 -6.61 5.95 -0.76
CA TYR A 351 -5.39 6.66 -0.38
C TYR A 351 -4.20 5.72 -0.15
N VAL A 352 -4.40 4.63 0.61
CA VAL A 352 -3.35 3.65 0.90
C VAL A 352 -2.86 2.97 -0.39
N GLU A 353 -3.78 2.54 -1.26
CA GLU A 353 -3.45 1.92 -2.54
C GLU A 353 -2.69 2.87 -3.48
N MET A 354 -3.14 4.12 -3.60
CA MET A 354 -2.44 5.15 -4.38
C MET A 354 -1.00 5.33 -3.87
N ALA A 355 -0.82 5.43 -2.55
CA ALA A 355 0.47 5.75 -1.96
C ALA A 355 1.43 4.55 -1.93
N GLN A 356 0.98 3.37 -1.49
CA GLN A 356 1.84 2.20 -1.25
C GLN A 356 2.15 1.41 -2.52
N ASN A 357 1.18 1.28 -3.42
CA ASN A 357 1.30 0.37 -4.58
C ASN A 357 1.50 1.11 -5.90
N ARG A 358 1.17 2.41 -5.97
CA ARG A 358 1.21 3.20 -7.21
C ARG A 358 2.15 4.39 -7.16
N GLY A 359 2.79 4.64 -6.01
CA GLY A 359 3.73 5.76 -5.83
C GLY A 359 3.08 7.13 -6.08
N LEU A 360 1.77 7.27 -5.82
CA LEU A 360 1.02 8.51 -5.95
C LEU A 360 0.48 8.93 -4.58
N VAL A 361 1.01 10.00 -4.02
CA VAL A 361 0.73 10.39 -2.63
C VAL A 361 -0.18 11.62 -2.62
N VAL A 362 -1.38 11.46 -2.07
CA VAL A 362 -2.31 12.55 -1.73
C VAL A 362 -2.48 12.61 -0.21
N ARG A 363 -3.39 13.44 0.33
CA ARG A 363 -3.62 13.49 1.78
C ARG A 363 -5.03 13.04 2.16
N TYR A 364 -5.13 11.99 2.95
CA TYR A 364 -6.40 11.62 3.60
C TYR A 364 -6.75 12.59 4.73
N ARG A 365 -7.98 13.12 4.73
CA ARG A 365 -8.49 14.10 5.70
C ARG A 365 -9.77 13.64 6.41
N GLY A 366 -10.14 12.37 6.26
CA GLY A 366 -11.37 11.79 6.80
C GLY A 366 -11.58 11.89 8.32
N THR A 367 -10.51 12.14 9.08
CA THR A 367 -10.54 12.32 10.53
C THR A 367 -10.76 13.77 10.97
N ASP A 368 -10.72 14.73 10.05
CA ASP A 368 -10.96 16.13 10.37
C ASP A 368 -12.47 16.44 10.40
N PHE A 369 -12.84 17.42 11.22
CA PHE A 369 -14.23 17.87 11.34
C PHE A 369 -14.82 18.27 9.99
N GLY A 370 -15.98 17.73 9.62
CA GLY A 370 -16.63 18.01 8.33
C GLY A 370 -15.96 17.42 7.09
N CYS A 371 -14.87 16.64 7.24
CA CYS A 371 -14.09 16.08 6.15
C CYS A 371 -14.27 14.56 5.97
N GLU A 372 -15.38 13.97 6.44
CA GLU A 372 -15.64 12.55 6.25
C GLU A 372 -15.57 12.15 4.77
N GLY A 373 -14.85 11.05 4.49
CA GLY A 373 -14.57 10.54 3.16
C GLY A 373 -13.61 11.39 2.34
N CYS A 374 -13.00 12.45 2.88
CA CYS A 374 -12.26 13.41 2.07
C CYS A 374 -10.80 13.01 1.81
N LEU A 375 -10.40 13.21 0.55
CA LEU A 375 -9.02 13.29 0.10
C LEU A 375 -8.72 14.74 -0.31
N ARG A 376 -7.59 15.26 0.16
CA ARG A 376 -7.02 16.53 -0.31
C ARG A 376 -5.92 16.23 -1.31
N ILE A 377 -6.09 16.74 -2.52
CA ILE A 377 -5.21 16.51 -3.67
C ILE A 377 -4.53 17.84 -4.01
N THR A 378 -3.21 17.91 -3.87
CA THR A 378 -2.44 19.08 -4.36
C THR A 378 -2.55 19.14 -5.88
N VAL A 379 -2.73 20.33 -6.43
CA VAL A 379 -2.77 20.53 -7.88
C VAL A 379 -1.33 20.52 -8.40
N GLY A 380 -0.98 19.45 -9.12
CA GLY A 380 0.34 19.26 -9.72
C GLY A 380 0.40 19.76 -11.16
N THR A 381 1.38 19.23 -11.92
CA THR A 381 1.45 19.45 -13.38
C THR A 381 0.28 18.77 -14.11
N ALA A 382 0.11 19.06 -15.40
CA ALA A 382 -0.93 18.41 -16.20
C ALA A 382 -0.78 16.88 -16.23
N GLU A 383 0.47 16.42 -16.28
CA GLU A 383 0.83 15.00 -16.27
C GLU A 383 0.52 14.37 -14.90
N GLU A 384 0.91 15.02 -13.81
CA GLU A 384 0.63 14.54 -12.45
C GLU A 384 -0.88 14.48 -12.18
N ASN A 385 -1.63 15.52 -12.54
CA ASN A 385 -3.08 15.56 -12.39
C ASN A 385 -3.77 14.47 -13.23
N LYS A 386 -3.25 14.19 -14.43
CA LYS A 386 -3.76 13.09 -15.25
C LYS A 386 -3.55 11.73 -14.58
N VAL A 387 -2.36 11.49 -14.01
CA VAL A 387 -2.07 10.26 -13.26
C VAL A 387 -3.02 10.10 -12.07
N VAL A 388 -3.37 11.19 -11.38
CA VAL A 388 -4.39 11.16 -10.32
C VAL A 388 -5.74 10.68 -10.84
N ILE A 389 -6.24 11.28 -11.92
CA ILE A 389 -7.54 10.93 -12.49
C ILE A 389 -7.57 9.48 -12.99
N ASP A 390 -6.55 9.06 -13.73
CA ASP A 390 -6.48 7.71 -14.29
C ASP A 390 -6.36 6.65 -13.18
N THR A 391 -5.63 6.97 -12.10
CA THR A 391 -5.53 6.11 -10.92
C THR A 391 -6.87 6.01 -10.20
N LEU A 392 -7.49 7.13 -9.85
CA LEU A 392 -8.78 7.14 -9.16
C LEU A 392 -9.87 6.44 -9.99
N ARG A 393 -9.90 6.65 -11.32
CA ARG A 393 -10.81 5.92 -12.21
C ARG A 393 -10.61 4.41 -12.11
N THR A 394 -9.37 3.95 -12.12
CA THR A 394 -9.05 2.52 -12.00
C THR A 394 -9.51 1.96 -10.65
N LEU A 395 -9.28 2.69 -9.56
CA LEU A 395 -9.61 2.26 -8.20
C LEU A 395 -11.13 2.30 -7.92
N LEU A 396 -11.84 3.29 -8.49
CA LEU A 396 -13.25 3.56 -8.20
C LEU A 396 -14.22 2.91 -9.20
N ASP A 397 -13.82 2.63 -10.45
CA ASP A 397 -14.66 1.94 -11.45
C ASP A 397 -14.91 0.45 -11.12
N GLY A 398 -14.43 -0.07 -9.99
CA GLY A 398 -14.54 -1.48 -9.62
C GLY A 398 -13.79 -2.42 -10.57
N LYS A 399 -12.89 -1.90 -11.43
CA LYS A 399 -12.06 -2.68 -12.36
C LYS A 399 -10.85 -3.32 -11.68
N LEU A 400 -10.51 -2.93 -10.45
CA LEU A 400 -9.85 -3.87 -9.54
C LEU A 400 -10.90 -4.89 -9.09
N LYS A 401 -10.95 -6.01 -9.80
CA LYS A 401 -11.47 -7.24 -9.21
C LYS A 401 -10.70 -7.46 -7.91
N MET A 402 -11.45 -7.51 -6.81
CA MET A 402 -10.98 -8.09 -5.54
C MET A 402 -10.05 -9.26 -5.85
N SER A 403 -8.87 -9.28 -5.21
CA SER A 403 -7.94 -10.39 -5.38
C SER A 403 -8.57 -11.74 -5.02
N ILE A 404 -9.70 -11.74 -4.30
CA ILE A 404 -10.56 -12.90 -4.03
C ILE A 404 -11.80 -12.85 -4.94
N LEU A 405 -11.98 -13.90 -5.74
CA LEU A 405 -13.17 -14.13 -6.57
C LEU A 405 -14.26 -14.90 -5.83
N ASP A 406 -13.87 -15.78 -4.90
CA ASP A 406 -14.77 -16.64 -4.13
C ASP A 406 -14.09 -17.17 -2.87
N GLU A 407 -14.84 -17.37 -1.78
CA GLU A 407 -14.35 -17.94 -0.51
C GLU A 407 -15.40 -18.90 0.06
N HIS A 408 -14.97 -20.12 0.39
CA HIS A 408 -15.78 -21.09 1.12
C HIS A 408 -15.01 -21.62 2.34
N ASN A 409 -15.71 -21.85 3.45
CA ASN A 409 -15.12 -22.39 4.66
C ASN A 409 -15.74 -23.74 5.02
N PHE A 410 -14.93 -24.79 4.98
CA PHE A 410 -15.32 -26.12 5.41
C PHE A 410 -15.24 -26.24 6.94
N PRO A 411 -16.07 -27.08 7.56
CA PRO A 411 -16.06 -27.27 9.03
C PRO A 411 -14.84 -28.07 9.55
N PHE A 412 -13.84 -28.31 8.71
CA PHE A 412 -12.65 -29.12 8.96
C PHE A 412 -11.45 -28.53 8.21
N CYS A 413 -10.23 -28.89 8.61
CA CYS A 413 -9.04 -28.54 7.84
C CYS A 413 -9.03 -29.24 6.49
N VAL A 414 -8.60 -28.56 5.43
CA VAL A 414 -8.46 -29.15 4.11
C VAL A 414 -6.98 -29.31 3.79
N THR A 415 -6.55 -30.54 3.49
CA THR A 415 -5.13 -30.86 3.24
C THR A 415 -4.81 -31.14 1.78
N ALA A 416 -5.82 -31.47 0.98
CA ALA A 416 -5.71 -31.60 -0.47
C ALA A 416 -7.03 -31.22 -1.16
N HIS A 417 -6.97 -30.66 -2.37
CA HIS A 417 -8.16 -30.40 -3.18
C HIS A 417 -7.94 -30.58 -4.68
N ALA A 418 -9.02 -30.83 -5.41
CA ALA A 418 -9.02 -30.76 -6.87
C ALA A 418 -10.42 -30.41 -7.39
N PHE A 419 -10.50 -29.61 -8.44
CA PHE A 419 -11.75 -29.25 -9.09
C PHE A 419 -11.98 -30.09 -10.34
N ASN A 420 -13.25 -30.35 -10.66
CA ASN A 420 -13.61 -30.76 -12.02
C ASN A 420 -13.44 -29.58 -13.01
N ARG A 421 -13.53 -29.87 -14.31
CA ARG A 421 -13.23 -28.92 -15.39
C ARG A 421 -13.95 -27.57 -15.28
N ASP A 422 -15.24 -27.60 -14.96
CA ASP A 422 -16.11 -26.41 -14.95
C ASP A 422 -16.25 -25.78 -13.55
N LYS A 423 -15.50 -26.29 -12.56
CA LYS A 423 -15.53 -25.86 -11.16
C LYS A 423 -16.92 -25.98 -10.51
N THR A 424 -17.78 -26.85 -11.04
CA THR A 424 -19.07 -27.17 -10.42
C THR A 424 -18.93 -28.18 -9.29
N GLN A 425 -17.82 -28.93 -9.23
CA GLN A 425 -17.52 -29.87 -8.17
C GLN A 425 -16.08 -29.71 -7.67
N VAL A 426 -15.88 -29.97 -6.38
CA VAL A 426 -14.55 -29.98 -5.75
C VAL A 426 -14.42 -31.22 -4.87
N ALA A 427 -13.33 -31.94 -5.01
CA ALA A 427 -12.93 -33.02 -4.13
C ALA A 427 -11.97 -32.45 -3.08
N VAL A 428 -12.21 -32.69 -1.80
CA VAL A 428 -11.41 -32.19 -0.68
C VAL A 428 -11.07 -33.30 0.30
N CYS A 429 -9.87 -33.28 0.87
CA CYS A 429 -9.46 -34.19 1.94
C CYS A 429 -9.58 -33.48 3.31
N PRO A 430 -10.43 -33.95 4.24
CA PRO A 430 -10.58 -33.39 5.57
C PRO A 430 -9.46 -33.88 6.53
N ASN A 431 -8.22 -33.98 6.04
CA ASN A 431 -7.08 -34.57 6.76
C ASN A 431 -7.39 -35.99 7.32
N SER A 432 -7.98 -36.85 6.50
CA SER A 432 -8.40 -38.19 6.88
C SER A 432 -8.11 -39.22 5.78
N ASN A 433 -8.54 -40.46 5.97
CA ASN A 433 -8.51 -41.49 4.94
C ASN A 433 -9.68 -41.39 3.93
N GLU A 434 -10.52 -40.34 4.02
CA GLU A 434 -11.66 -40.12 3.13
C GLU A 434 -11.42 -38.92 2.20
N VAL A 435 -12.09 -38.92 1.04
CA VAL A 435 -12.19 -37.76 0.15
C VAL A 435 -13.65 -37.37 -0.02
N HIS A 436 -13.98 -36.11 0.24
CA HIS A 436 -15.34 -35.61 0.19
C HIS A 436 -15.52 -34.80 -1.09
N ILE A 437 -16.54 -35.12 -1.88
CA ILE A 437 -16.88 -34.39 -3.11
C ILE A 437 -18.05 -33.48 -2.81
N TYR A 438 -17.86 -32.19 -3.02
CA TYR A 438 -18.89 -31.16 -2.91
C TYR A 438 -19.32 -30.70 -4.30
N THR A 439 -20.60 -30.39 -4.45
CA THR A 439 -21.17 -29.78 -5.65
C THR A 439 -21.60 -28.35 -5.35
N ARG A 440 -21.41 -27.47 -6.32
CA ARG A 440 -21.72 -26.04 -6.25
C ARG A 440 -23.08 -25.75 -6.88
N SER A 441 -23.92 -25.02 -6.15
CA SER A 441 -25.12 -24.37 -6.69
C SER A 441 -25.12 -22.90 -6.27
N GLY A 442 -24.86 -22.00 -7.23
CA GLY A 442 -24.61 -20.59 -6.93
C GLY A 442 -23.34 -20.40 -6.08
N ALA A 443 -23.48 -19.85 -4.87
CA ALA A 443 -22.38 -19.66 -3.90
C ALA A 443 -22.30 -20.77 -2.83
N VAL A 444 -23.19 -21.77 -2.90
CA VAL A 444 -23.30 -22.81 -1.86
C VAL A 444 -22.65 -24.10 -2.32
N TRP A 445 -21.78 -24.64 -1.48
CA TRP A 445 -21.19 -25.97 -1.64
C TRP A 445 -21.93 -26.98 -0.77
N THR A 446 -22.40 -28.07 -1.37
CA THR A 446 -23.11 -29.16 -0.67
C THR A 446 -22.40 -30.48 -0.88
N ALA A 447 -22.21 -31.25 0.18
CA ALA A 447 -21.61 -32.57 0.11
C ALA A 447 -22.46 -33.50 -0.79
N ALA A 448 -21.82 -34.13 -1.77
CA ALA A 448 -22.46 -34.98 -2.77
C ALA A 448 -22.02 -36.45 -2.62
N HIS A 449 -20.72 -36.70 -2.46
CA HIS A 449 -20.17 -38.06 -2.33
C HIS A 449 -19.03 -38.12 -1.32
N VAL A 450 -18.74 -39.31 -0.80
CA VAL A 450 -17.55 -39.59 0.01
C VAL A 450 -16.87 -40.86 -0.49
N LEU A 451 -15.58 -40.76 -0.79
CA LEU A 451 -14.72 -41.85 -1.27
C LEU A 451 -13.99 -42.48 -0.08
N ARG A 452 -14.11 -43.80 0.14
CA ARG A 452 -13.78 -44.47 1.43
C ARG A 452 -12.84 -45.70 1.34
N GLU A 453 -12.04 -45.82 0.29
CA GLU A 453 -11.22 -47.03 0.08
C GLU A 453 -9.82 -46.99 0.68
N HIS A 454 -9.33 -45.83 1.13
CA HIS A 454 -8.02 -45.73 1.74
C HIS A 454 -8.05 -46.12 3.22
N ASP A 455 -7.02 -46.83 3.68
CA ASP A 455 -6.90 -47.26 5.08
C ASP A 455 -6.18 -46.22 5.96
N LEU A 456 -5.35 -45.38 5.34
CA LEU A 456 -4.58 -44.33 6.00
C LEU A 456 -4.82 -42.98 5.33
N LEU A 457 -4.24 -41.92 5.92
CA LEU A 457 -4.38 -40.54 5.46
C LEU A 457 -4.15 -40.39 3.95
N VAL A 458 -5.13 -39.82 3.26
CA VAL A 458 -5.01 -39.42 1.86
C VAL A 458 -4.07 -38.22 1.76
N THR A 459 -3.00 -38.38 0.98
CA THR A 459 -1.94 -37.39 0.85
C THR A 459 -2.10 -36.46 -0.34
N SER A 460 -2.86 -36.87 -1.37
CA SER A 460 -3.04 -36.08 -2.59
C SER A 460 -4.30 -36.50 -3.34
N ILE A 461 -4.91 -35.51 -3.97
CA ILE A 461 -6.03 -35.65 -4.89
C ILE A 461 -5.63 -34.95 -6.19
N ASP A 462 -5.97 -35.53 -7.34
CA ASP A 462 -5.92 -34.81 -8.60
C ASP A 462 -7.09 -35.23 -9.50
N TRP A 463 -7.71 -34.27 -10.19
CA TRP A 463 -8.93 -34.47 -10.94
C TRP A 463 -8.70 -34.14 -12.41
N ALA A 464 -8.82 -35.16 -13.25
CA ALA A 464 -8.57 -35.11 -14.67
C ALA A 464 -9.69 -34.32 -15.38
N PRO A 465 -9.43 -33.11 -15.92
CA PRO A 465 -10.47 -32.23 -16.46
C PRO A 465 -11.12 -32.72 -17.76
N GLN A 466 -10.53 -33.64 -18.52
CA GLN A 466 -11.07 -34.13 -19.79
C GLN A 466 -11.87 -35.42 -19.59
N THR A 467 -11.33 -36.36 -18.82
CA THR A 467 -11.91 -37.69 -18.60
C THR A 467 -12.82 -37.75 -17.37
N ASN A 468 -12.84 -36.69 -16.54
CA ASN A 468 -13.59 -36.61 -15.29
C ASN A 468 -13.26 -37.75 -14.31
N ARG A 469 -12.00 -38.18 -14.30
CA ARG A 469 -11.49 -39.20 -13.37
C ARG A 469 -10.73 -38.53 -12.23
N ILE A 470 -10.84 -39.09 -11.04
CA ILE A 470 -10.08 -38.63 -9.88
C ILE A 470 -9.00 -39.66 -9.60
N VAL A 471 -7.78 -39.21 -9.31
CA VAL A 471 -6.74 -40.06 -8.71
C VAL A 471 -6.51 -39.62 -7.28
N THR A 472 -6.46 -40.59 -6.36
CA THR A 472 -6.11 -40.37 -4.95
C THR A 472 -4.93 -41.27 -4.59
N CYS A 473 -4.04 -40.81 -3.72
CA CYS A 473 -3.01 -41.64 -3.12
C CYS A 473 -2.90 -41.41 -1.61
N SER A 474 -2.37 -42.40 -0.89
CA SER A 474 -2.35 -42.41 0.57
C SER A 474 -1.06 -42.98 1.16
N GLN A 475 -0.88 -42.74 2.45
CA GLN A 475 0.14 -43.37 3.27
C GLN A 475 0.00 -44.90 3.34
N ASP A 476 -1.16 -45.46 2.96
CA ASP A 476 -1.39 -46.90 2.81
C ASP A 476 -0.64 -47.55 1.63
N LYS A 477 0.11 -46.74 0.87
CA LYS A 477 0.98 -47.13 -0.26
C LYS A 477 0.19 -47.46 -1.54
N ASN A 478 -1.11 -47.21 -1.57
CA ASN A 478 -1.98 -47.43 -2.71
C ASN A 478 -2.36 -46.12 -3.39
N ALA A 479 -2.83 -46.25 -4.63
CA ALA A 479 -3.60 -45.23 -5.31
C ALA A 479 -4.88 -45.84 -5.86
N TYR A 480 -5.91 -45.02 -5.97
CA TYR A 480 -7.16 -45.39 -6.62
C TYR A 480 -7.45 -44.41 -7.75
N VAL A 481 -7.91 -44.95 -8.88
CA VAL A 481 -8.55 -44.16 -9.94
C VAL A 481 -10.05 -44.33 -9.80
N TRP A 482 -10.74 -43.21 -9.63
CA TRP A 482 -12.17 -43.15 -9.46
C TRP A 482 -12.83 -42.73 -10.76
N THR A 483 -13.84 -43.50 -11.19
CA THR A 483 -14.67 -43.19 -12.35
C THR A 483 -16.11 -43.02 -11.90
N PHE A 484 -16.80 -42.00 -12.41
CA PHE A 484 -18.20 -41.78 -12.08
C PHE A 484 -19.09 -42.68 -12.96
N ASP A 485 -19.82 -43.59 -12.34
CA ASP A 485 -20.87 -44.36 -13.00
C ASP A 485 -22.19 -43.59 -12.98
N ALA A 486 -22.53 -42.99 -14.12
CA ALA A 486 -23.76 -42.21 -14.27
C ALA A 486 -25.04 -43.04 -14.03
N ALA A 487 -25.03 -44.34 -14.31
CA ALA A 487 -26.21 -45.19 -14.11
C ALA A 487 -26.47 -45.47 -12.62
N GLY A 488 -25.40 -45.62 -11.83
CA GLY A 488 -25.47 -45.84 -10.39
C GLY A 488 -25.38 -44.55 -9.55
N ALA A 489 -25.15 -43.40 -10.18
CA ALA A 489 -24.84 -42.12 -9.54
C ALA A 489 -23.75 -42.24 -8.45
N ALA A 490 -22.73 -43.06 -8.71
CA ALA A 490 -21.71 -43.44 -7.72
C ALA A 490 -20.31 -43.47 -8.34
N TRP A 491 -19.31 -43.11 -7.54
CA TRP A 491 -17.91 -43.23 -7.91
C TRP A 491 -17.41 -44.65 -7.68
N LYS A 492 -16.85 -45.27 -8.73
CA LYS A 492 -16.27 -46.61 -8.68
C LYS A 492 -14.75 -46.53 -8.54
N PRO A 493 -14.16 -47.14 -7.50
CA PRO A 493 -12.72 -47.21 -7.33
C PRO A 493 -12.11 -48.33 -8.20
N THR A 494 -10.98 -48.03 -8.83
CA THR A 494 -10.08 -49.02 -9.41
C THR A 494 -8.73 -48.93 -8.70
N LEU A 495 -8.34 -49.99 -7.99
CA LEU A 495 -7.06 -50.06 -7.28
C LEU A 495 -5.89 -50.05 -8.26
N VAL A 496 -4.88 -49.24 -7.97
CA VAL A 496 -3.63 -49.17 -8.72
C VAL A 496 -2.50 -49.72 -7.86
N HIS A 497 -1.93 -50.85 -8.28
CA HIS A 497 -0.83 -51.47 -7.55
C HIS A 497 0.50 -50.74 -7.81
N LEU A 498 0.84 -49.80 -6.92
CA LEU A 498 2.02 -48.95 -7.05
C LEU A 498 3.36 -49.67 -6.79
N ARG A 499 3.35 -50.84 -6.14
CA ARG A 499 4.56 -51.59 -5.71
C ARG A 499 5.51 -50.78 -4.81
N LEU A 500 4.97 -49.89 -3.98
CA LEU A 500 5.75 -49.08 -3.03
C LEU A 500 5.91 -49.80 -1.68
N GLN A 501 7.07 -49.62 -1.04
CA GLN A 501 7.30 -50.11 0.34
C GLN A 501 7.03 -49.04 1.40
N ARG A 502 6.92 -47.76 0.99
CA ARG A 502 6.66 -46.59 1.83
C ARG A 502 5.49 -45.78 1.29
N ALA A 503 5.00 -44.84 2.10
CA ALA A 503 3.86 -43.98 1.80
C ALA A 503 3.97 -43.30 0.43
N ALA A 504 2.85 -43.22 -0.29
CA ALA A 504 2.70 -42.27 -1.38
C ALA A 504 2.58 -40.86 -0.80
N THR A 505 3.08 -39.85 -1.53
CA THR A 505 3.17 -38.47 -1.05
C THR A 505 2.40 -37.48 -1.91
N GLN A 506 2.43 -37.65 -3.24
CA GLN A 506 1.66 -36.83 -4.18
C GLN A 506 1.29 -37.61 -5.43
N ALA A 507 0.12 -37.36 -6.01
CA ALA A 507 -0.31 -37.94 -7.28
C ALA A 507 -0.76 -36.84 -8.26
N ARG A 508 -0.33 -36.93 -9.52
CA ARG A 508 -0.73 -35.99 -10.59
C ARG A 508 -0.98 -36.70 -11.92
N TRP A 509 -2.11 -36.40 -12.55
CA TRP A 509 -2.44 -36.78 -13.93
C TRP A 509 -1.49 -36.11 -14.92
N SER A 510 -1.16 -36.84 -15.98
CA SER A 510 -0.47 -36.26 -17.12
C SER A 510 -1.42 -35.36 -17.93
N PRO A 511 -0.92 -34.37 -18.69
CA PRO A 511 -1.76 -33.45 -19.47
C PRO A 511 -2.74 -34.11 -20.45
N GLN A 512 -2.40 -35.29 -20.98
CA GLN A 512 -3.29 -36.09 -21.85
C GLN A 512 -4.15 -37.08 -21.08
N GLU A 513 -4.00 -37.18 -19.76
CA GLU A 513 -4.76 -38.05 -18.86
C GLU A 513 -4.68 -39.55 -19.20
N ASN A 514 -3.73 -39.96 -20.03
CA ASN A 514 -3.48 -41.36 -20.38
C ASN A 514 -2.60 -42.08 -19.34
N LYS A 515 -1.95 -41.33 -18.46
CA LYS A 515 -1.13 -41.83 -17.35
C LYS A 515 -1.10 -40.82 -16.19
N PHE A 516 -0.56 -41.23 -15.06
CA PHE A 516 -0.33 -40.35 -13.91
C PHE A 516 0.94 -40.77 -13.16
N ALA A 517 1.48 -39.85 -12.36
CA ALA A 517 2.68 -40.08 -11.56
C ALA A 517 2.34 -40.04 -10.07
N VAL A 518 2.98 -40.91 -9.29
CA VAL A 518 2.85 -40.95 -7.83
C VAL A 518 4.22 -40.84 -7.18
N ALA A 519 4.47 -39.72 -6.50
CA ALA A 519 5.61 -39.50 -5.64
C ALA A 519 5.54 -40.40 -4.39
N SER A 520 6.70 -40.76 -3.82
CA SER A 520 6.74 -41.66 -2.68
C SER A 520 7.91 -41.43 -1.72
N GLY A 521 7.74 -41.92 -0.50
CA GLY A 521 8.83 -42.12 0.45
C GLY A 521 9.77 -43.29 0.12
N ASP A 522 9.51 -44.03 -0.96
CA ASP A 522 10.25 -45.24 -1.37
C ASP A 522 11.38 -44.93 -2.35
N LYS A 523 11.82 -43.66 -2.40
CA LYS A 523 12.91 -43.20 -3.26
C LYS A 523 12.68 -43.46 -4.74
N CYS A 524 11.42 -43.39 -5.16
CA CYS A 524 11.01 -43.55 -6.53
C CYS A 524 9.74 -42.73 -6.83
N VAL A 525 9.48 -42.54 -8.12
CA VAL A 525 8.17 -42.07 -8.62
C VAL A 525 7.55 -43.19 -9.45
N ALA A 526 6.33 -43.58 -9.12
CA ALA A 526 5.57 -44.56 -9.87
C ALA A 526 4.80 -43.88 -11.00
N VAL A 527 5.13 -44.19 -12.25
CA VAL A 527 4.40 -43.75 -13.44
C VAL A 527 3.41 -44.86 -13.81
N CYS A 528 2.13 -44.55 -13.72
CA CYS A 528 1.03 -45.49 -13.86
C CYS A 528 0.24 -45.22 -15.14
N TYR A 529 0.00 -46.25 -15.94
CA TYR A 529 -0.75 -46.18 -17.19
C TYR A 529 -1.69 -47.38 -17.30
N PHE A 530 -2.81 -47.22 -18.01
CA PHE A 530 -3.76 -48.29 -18.21
C PHE A 530 -3.28 -49.21 -19.33
N GLY A 531 -3.10 -50.50 -19.05
CA GLY A 531 -2.72 -51.49 -20.06
C GLY A 531 -3.97 -52.13 -20.65
N GLU A 532 -4.43 -51.65 -21.81
CA GLU A 532 -5.65 -52.15 -22.47
C GLU A 532 -5.64 -53.67 -22.66
N ASP A 533 -4.49 -54.25 -23.01
CA ASP A 533 -4.33 -55.69 -23.22
C ASP A 533 -4.66 -56.55 -21.99
N ASN A 534 -4.55 -55.97 -20.78
CA ASN A 534 -4.73 -56.71 -19.53
C ASN A 534 -5.84 -56.15 -18.64
N ASP A 535 -6.48 -55.05 -19.02
CA ASP A 535 -7.55 -54.37 -18.26
C ASP A 535 -7.15 -53.99 -16.82
N TRP A 536 -5.88 -53.62 -16.60
CA TRP A 536 -5.40 -53.15 -15.29
C TRP A 536 -4.32 -52.05 -15.41
N TRP A 537 -4.13 -51.32 -14.30
CA TRP A 537 -3.16 -50.24 -14.19
C TRP A 537 -1.73 -50.74 -13.96
N VAL A 538 -0.86 -50.57 -14.96
CA VAL A 538 0.55 -50.92 -14.87
C VAL A 538 1.33 -49.76 -14.26
N SER A 539 2.12 -50.04 -13.22
CA SER A 539 3.10 -49.10 -12.67
C SER A 539 4.49 -49.34 -13.28
N LYS A 540 5.28 -48.30 -13.52
CA LYS A 540 6.73 -48.34 -13.79
C LYS A 540 7.43 -47.32 -12.88
N HIS A 541 8.61 -47.64 -12.36
CA HIS A 541 9.28 -46.78 -11.38
C HIS A 541 10.43 -46.00 -11.97
N LEU A 542 10.39 -44.67 -11.83
CA LEU A 542 11.56 -43.81 -11.91
C LEU A 542 12.34 -43.97 -10.61
N LYS A 543 13.60 -44.42 -10.67
CA LYS A 543 14.44 -44.71 -9.51
C LYS A 543 15.69 -43.83 -9.54
N ARG A 544 16.86 -44.39 -9.86
CA ARG A 544 18.12 -43.63 -9.88
C ARG A 544 18.02 -42.47 -10.89
N PRO A 545 18.44 -41.23 -10.53
CA PRO A 545 19.23 -40.86 -9.33
C PRO A 545 18.45 -40.52 -8.05
N ILE A 546 17.13 -40.74 -7.97
CA ILE A 546 16.32 -40.46 -6.77
C ILE A 546 16.83 -41.31 -5.58
N ALA A 547 17.28 -40.64 -4.52
CA ALA A 547 17.91 -41.27 -3.36
C ALA A 547 17.17 -41.04 -2.04
N SER A 548 16.11 -40.22 -2.04
CA SER A 548 15.36 -39.81 -0.84
C SER A 548 13.85 -39.76 -1.09
N THR A 549 13.07 -39.41 -0.07
CA THR A 549 11.62 -39.18 -0.20
C THR A 549 11.36 -38.11 -1.27
N VAL A 550 10.49 -38.43 -2.22
CA VAL A 550 9.96 -37.48 -3.21
C VAL A 550 8.73 -36.82 -2.60
N LEU A 551 8.73 -35.49 -2.50
CA LEU A 551 7.65 -34.72 -1.90
C LEU A 551 6.64 -34.26 -2.95
N CYS A 552 7.11 -33.91 -4.15
CA CYS A 552 6.27 -33.35 -5.19
C CYS A 552 6.66 -33.83 -6.59
N VAL A 553 5.68 -33.80 -7.50
CA VAL A 553 5.83 -34.10 -8.93
C VAL A 553 5.04 -33.11 -9.78
N ALA A 554 5.56 -32.80 -10.97
CA ALA A 554 4.85 -32.00 -11.97
C ALA A 554 5.12 -32.54 -13.38
N TRP A 555 4.06 -32.64 -14.18
CA TRP A 555 4.19 -33.06 -15.58
C TRP A 555 4.57 -31.89 -16.47
N HIS A 556 5.45 -32.17 -17.42
CA HIS A 556 5.74 -31.24 -18.50
C HIS A 556 4.55 -31.19 -19.48
N PRO A 557 4.27 -30.04 -20.13
CA PRO A 557 3.17 -29.89 -21.09
C PRO A 557 3.15 -30.95 -22.21
N ASN A 558 4.31 -31.50 -22.57
CA ASN A 558 4.46 -32.55 -23.59
C ASN A 558 4.06 -33.97 -23.16
N ASN A 559 3.52 -34.18 -21.95
CA ASN A 559 3.10 -35.48 -21.42
C ASN A 559 4.22 -36.50 -21.14
N VAL A 560 5.48 -36.21 -21.48
CA VAL A 560 6.59 -37.19 -21.45
C VAL A 560 7.58 -36.90 -20.34
N LEU A 561 7.93 -35.64 -20.12
CA LEU A 561 8.87 -35.26 -19.06
C LEU A 561 8.14 -35.08 -17.74
N LEU A 562 8.83 -35.42 -16.65
CA LEU A 562 8.32 -35.31 -15.30
C LEU A 562 9.37 -34.65 -14.40
N ALA A 563 8.98 -33.58 -13.73
CA ALA A 563 9.78 -32.95 -12.70
C ALA A 563 9.42 -33.55 -11.33
N CYS A 564 10.40 -33.69 -10.44
CA CYS A 564 10.19 -34.12 -9.06
C CYS A 564 11.13 -33.42 -8.09
N GLY A 565 10.63 -33.10 -6.89
CA GLY A 565 11.39 -32.52 -5.79
C GLY A 565 11.47 -33.46 -4.59
N GLY A 566 12.62 -33.50 -3.92
CA GLY A 566 12.87 -34.43 -2.82
C GLY A 566 13.46 -33.81 -1.55
N THR A 567 13.52 -34.64 -0.50
CA THR A 567 14.17 -34.32 0.79
C THR A 567 15.70 -34.28 0.74
N ASP A 568 16.29 -34.73 -0.37
CA ASP A 568 17.72 -34.62 -0.69
C ASP A 568 18.09 -33.26 -1.29
N MET A 569 17.17 -32.30 -1.22
CA MET A 569 17.37 -30.91 -1.65
C MET A 569 17.53 -30.73 -3.16
N LYS A 570 17.17 -31.75 -3.94
CA LYS A 570 17.29 -31.76 -5.39
C LYS A 570 15.92 -31.64 -6.06
N ALA A 571 15.85 -30.77 -7.05
CA ALA A 571 14.82 -30.75 -8.07
C ALA A 571 15.36 -31.45 -9.33
N ARG A 572 14.60 -32.39 -9.90
CA ARG A 572 15.04 -33.19 -11.04
C ARG A 572 14.00 -33.21 -12.13
N VAL A 573 14.44 -33.25 -13.38
CA VAL A 573 13.60 -33.54 -14.54
C VAL A 573 14.03 -34.87 -15.14
N LEU A 574 13.11 -35.81 -15.24
CA LEU A 574 13.33 -37.14 -15.83
C LEU A 574 12.34 -37.42 -16.96
N SER A 575 12.71 -38.32 -17.86
CA SER A 575 11.78 -38.89 -18.83
C SER A 575 10.89 -39.96 -18.22
N ALA A 576 9.58 -39.76 -18.34
CA ALA A 576 8.53 -40.71 -18.05
C ALA A 576 7.90 -41.28 -19.35
N TYR A 577 8.66 -41.33 -20.45
CA TYR A 577 8.23 -41.87 -21.74
C TYR A 577 7.94 -43.38 -21.67
N ILE A 578 6.75 -43.79 -22.09
CA ILE A 578 6.34 -45.19 -22.19
C ILE A 578 6.00 -45.50 -23.65
N LYS A 579 6.83 -46.34 -24.26
CA LYS A 579 6.59 -46.83 -25.63
C LYS A 579 5.22 -47.53 -25.71
N GLY A 580 4.41 -47.10 -26.68
CA GLY A 580 3.06 -47.64 -26.92
C GLY A 580 1.94 -46.90 -26.17
N VAL A 581 2.28 -46.05 -25.20
CA VAL A 581 1.33 -45.18 -24.47
C VAL A 581 1.51 -43.72 -24.90
N ASP A 582 2.77 -43.30 -25.09
CA ASP A 582 3.12 -41.95 -25.50
C ASP A 582 3.46 -41.87 -26.98
N GLU A 583 3.08 -40.77 -27.60
CA GLU A 583 3.66 -40.34 -28.87
C GLU A 583 5.13 -39.95 -28.69
N LYS A 584 5.91 -40.09 -29.76
CA LYS A 584 7.32 -39.70 -29.73
C LYS A 584 7.41 -38.18 -29.56
N PRO A 585 8.02 -37.66 -28.47
CA PRO A 585 8.04 -36.23 -28.22
C PRO A 585 8.94 -35.52 -29.25
N ALA A 586 8.60 -34.26 -29.55
CA ALA A 586 9.52 -33.35 -30.21
C ALA A 586 10.75 -33.07 -29.34
N ALA A 587 11.82 -32.57 -29.96
CA ALA A 587 12.97 -32.04 -29.22
C ALA A 587 12.52 -30.90 -28.31
N THR A 588 13.08 -30.85 -27.09
CA THR A 588 12.79 -29.79 -26.11
C THR A 588 14.10 -29.24 -25.57
N ALA A 589 14.04 -28.15 -24.79
CA ALA A 589 15.19 -27.64 -24.04
C ALA A 589 15.85 -28.70 -23.10
N TRP A 590 15.11 -29.77 -22.78
CA TRP A 590 15.55 -30.86 -21.92
C TRP A 590 16.23 -32.02 -22.67
N GLY A 591 16.45 -31.87 -23.98
CA GLY A 591 17.20 -32.80 -24.82
C GLY A 591 16.38 -33.57 -25.85
N GLU A 592 17.08 -34.41 -26.61
CA GLU A 592 16.54 -35.22 -27.70
C GLU A 592 16.70 -36.72 -27.39
N ARG A 593 15.66 -37.51 -27.69
CA ARG A 593 15.58 -38.97 -27.40
C ARG A 593 15.60 -39.28 -25.90
N LEU A 594 14.40 -39.45 -25.35
CA LEU A 594 14.16 -39.54 -23.93
C LEU A 594 13.65 -40.94 -23.52
N PRO A 595 14.50 -42.00 -23.48
CA PRO A 595 14.10 -43.28 -22.87
C PRO A 595 13.57 -43.09 -21.44
N PHE A 596 12.73 -44.02 -20.99
CA PHE A 596 12.22 -44.01 -19.63
C PHE A 596 13.37 -43.96 -18.60
N ASN A 597 13.22 -43.13 -17.57
CA ASN A 597 14.20 -42.92 -16.49
C ASN A 597 15.51 -42.22 -16.90
N THR A 598 15.57 -41.58 -18.08
CA THR A 598 16.66 -40.66 -18.42
C THR A 598 16.58 -39.39 -17.58
N LEU A 599 17.68 -39.01 -16.93
CA LEU A 599 17.80 -37.72 -16.23
C LEU A 599 18.10 -36.61 -17.25
N CYS A 600 17.24 -35.59 -17.29
CA CYS A 600 17.36 -34.46 -18.21
C CYS A 600 17.93 -33.20 -17.52
N GLY A 601 17.74 -33.07 -16.21
CA GLY A 601 18.28 -31.97 -15.43
C GLY A 601 18.19 -32.25 -13.92
N GLU A 602 19.15 -31.71 -13.17
CA GLU A 602 19.18 -31.74 -11.71
C GLU A 602 19.64 -30.37 -11.20
N PHE A 603 18.90 -29.81 -10.25
CA PHE A 603 19.09 -28.47 -9.72
C PHE A 603 18.92 -28.45 -8.20
N GLU A 604 19.47 -27.43 -7.54
CA GLU A 604 19.34 -27.19 -6.10
C GLU A 604 19.19 -25.70 -5.82
N SER A 605 18.59 -25.33 -4.68
CA SER A 605 18.58 -23.94 -4.22
C SER A 605 19.95 -23.57 -3.64
N PRO A 606 20.38 -22.30 -3.67
CA PRO A 606 21.70 -21.89 -3.19
C PRO A 606 21.99 -22.21 -1.72
N ALA A 607 20.97 -22.19 -0.85
CA ALA A 607 21.14 -22.49 0.58
C ALA A 607 20.82 -23.96 0.93
N GLY A 608 20.30 -24.74 -0.02
CA GLY A 608 19.78 -26.08 0.20
C GLY A 608 18.48 -26.09 1.04
N GLY A 609 17.67 -27.11 0.84
CA GLY A 609 16.42 -27.31 1.59
C GLY A 609 15.51 -28.30 0.89
N TRP A 610 14.57 -28.90 1.62
CA TRP A 610 13.61 -29.81 1.01
C TRP A 610 12.78 -29.08 -0.05
N VAL A 611 12.61 -29.71 -1.21
CA VAL A 611 11.80 -29.16 -2.31
C VAL A 611 10.34 -29.52 -2.08
N HIS A 612 9.54 -28.54 -1.65
CA HIS A 612 8.15 -28.78 -1.27
C HIS A 612 7.20 -28.82 -2.46
N SER A 613 7.44 -27.99 -3.47
CA SER A 613 6.63 -27.94 -4.69
C SER A 613 7.47 -27.59 -5.91
N ILE A 614 7.05 -28.08 -7.07
CA ILE A 614 7.73 -27.92 -8.36
C ILE A 614 6.69 -27.73 -9.47
N ALA A 615 6.98 -26.92 -10.48
CA ALA A 615 6.14 -26.76 -11.68
C ALA A 615 7.00 -26.44 -12.91
N PHE A 616 6.52 -26.84 -14.08
CA PHE A 616 7.09 -26.38 -15.37
C PHE A 616 6.54 -25.01 -15.73
N SER A 617 7.32 -24.25 -16.49
CA SER A 617 6.80 -23.11 -17.23
C SER A 617 5.73 -23.56 -18.24
N PRO A 618 4.78 -22.70 -18.63
CA PRO A 618 3.72 -23.07 -19.58
C PRO A 618 4.24 -23.52 -20.95
N ASP A 619 5.38 -22.99 -21.39
CA ASP A 619 6.08 -23.43 -22.62
C ASP A 619 6.89 -24.73 -22.41
N GLY A 620 7.12 -25.13 -21.16
CA GLY A 620 7.86 -26.33 -20.78
C GLY A 620 9.39 -26.15 -20.71
N ASP A 621 9.93 -25.02 -21.13
CA ASP A 621 11.38 -24.85 -21.26
C ASP A 621 12.12 -24.59 -19.95
N SER A 622 11.40 -24.37 -18.86
CA SER A 622 11.96 -24.08 -17.53
C SER A 622 11.20 -24.80 -16.42
N VAL A 623 11.85 -24.93 -15.26
CA VAL A 623 11.25 -25.49 -14.04
C VAL A 623 11.43 -24.54 -12.87
N ALA A 624 10.38 -24.36 -12.08
CA ALA A 624 10.39 -23.56 -10.86
C ALA A 624 10.11 -24.46 -9.67
N PHE A 625 10.80 -24.21 -8.56
CA PHE A 625 10.61 -24.98 -7.33
C PHE A 625 10.80 -24.10 -6.09
N VAL A 626 10.06 -24.42 -5.03
CA VAL A 626 10.20 -23.75 -3.73
C VAL A 626 10.79 -24.68 -2.69
N THR A 627 11.62 -24.12 -1.82
CA THR A 627 12.41 -24.89 -0.86
C THR A 627 12.20 -24.41 0.57
N HIS A 628 12.52 -25.29 1.52
CA HIS A 628 12.41 -25.05 2.96
C HIS A 628 13.25 -23.84 3.46
N ASP A 629 14.17 -23.31 2.65
CA ASP A 629 15.00 -22.13 2.93
C ASP A 629 14.32 -20.78 2.61
N SER A 630 13.00 -20.80 2.37
CA SER A 630 12.19 -19.65 1.94
C SER A 630 12.59 -19.06 0.59
N SER A 631 13.03 -19.89 -0.36
CA SER A 631 13.34 -19.43 -1.72
C SER A 631 12.42 -20.01 -2.79
N LEU A 632 12.25 -19.23 -3.87
CA LEU A 632 11.74 -19.67 -5.16
C LEU A 632 12.94 -19.75 -6.12
N THR A 633 13.19 -20.90 -6.72
CA THR A 633 14.27 -21.09 -7.70
C THR A 633 13.69 -21.45 -9.07
N VAL A 634 14.17 -20.79 -10.12
CA VAL A 634 13.81 -21.03 -11.52
C VAL A 634 15.06 -21.47 -12.27
N ALA A 635 14.97 -22.62 -12.93
CA ALA A 635 16.05 -23.22 -13.70
C ALA A 635 15.62 -23.44 -15.16
N SER A 636 16.48 -22.99 -16.08
CA SER A 636 16.24 -23.02 -17.52
C SER A 636 17.44 -23.70 -18.22
N PRO A 637 17.32 -24.96 -18.66
CA PRO A 637 18.42 -25.68 -19.30
C PRO A 637 18.88 -25.04 -20.62
N ALA A 638 17.96 -24.46 -21.41
CA ALA A 638 18.29 -23.82 -22.69
C ALA A 638 19.29 -22.66 -22.53
N THR A 639 19.20 -21.91 -21.43
CA THR A 639 20.09 -20.78 -21.14
C THR A 639 21.18 -21.12 -20.14
N GLY A 640 21.10 -22.29 -19.49
CA GLY A 640 21.95 -22.65 -18.34
C GLY A 640 21.69 -21.82 -17.08
N SER A 641 20.61 -21.02 -17.06
CA SER A 641 20.31 -20.09 -15.97
C SER A 641 19.66 -20.81 -14.79
N VAL A 642 20.15 -20.53 -13.58
CA VAL A 642 19.50 -20.91 -12.31
C VAL A 642 19.42 -19.66 -11.44
N VAL A 643 18.21 -19.15 -11.26
CA VAL A 643 17.94 -17.90 -10.55
C VAL A 643 17.12 -18.21 -9.31
N SER A 644 17.59 -17.77 -8.15
CA SER A 644 16.89 -17.98 -6.88
C SER A 644 16.52 -16.65 -6.25
N VAL A 645 15.26 -16.54 -5.84
CA VAL A 645 14.71 -15.38 -5.14
C VAL A 645 14.41 -15.80 -3.71
N ARG A 646 15.11 -15.20 -2.75
CA ARG A 646 14.86 -15.44 -1.34
C ARG A 646 13.76 -14.51 -0.83
N SER A 647 12.75 -15.08 -0.20
CA SER A 647 11.72 -14.34 0.53
C SER A 647 12.21 -13.98 1.93
N HIS A 648 11.77 -12.83 2.45
CA HIS A 648 11.97 -12.45 3.85
C HIS A 648 11.00 -13.17 4.81
N GLY A 649 10.02 -13.90 4.27
CA GLY A 649 8.99 -14.63 5.00
C GLY A 649 9.32 -16.08 5.34
N LEU A 650 8.31 -16.79 5.85
CA LEU A 650 8.39 -18.23 6.14
C LEU A 650 8.35 -19.07 4.86
N PRO A 651 8.76 -20.36 4.91
CA PRO A 651 8.89 -21.16 3.70
C PRO A 651 7.57 -21.34 2.94
N PHE A 652 7.68 -21.33 1.61
CA PHE A 652 6.60 -21.73 0.72
C PHE A 652 6.47 -23.25 0.69
N VAL A 653 5.24 -23.73 0.62
CA VAL A 653 4.89 -25.17 0.59
C VAL A 653 4.34 -25.56 -0.78
N THR A 654 3.76 -24.62 -1.53
CA THR A 654 3.11 -24.86 -2.81
C THR A 654 3.37 -23.71 -3.78
N LEU A 655 3.40 -24.02 -5.09
CA LEU A 655 3.56 -23.03 -6.16
C LEU A 655 2.76 -23.42 -7.41
N VAL A 656 2.38 -22.41 -8.19
CA VAL A 656 1.82 -22.57 -9.54
C VAL A 656 2.48 -21.59 -10.52
N TRP A 657 2.51 -21.97 -11.80
CA TRP A 657 3.14 -21.18 -12.86
C TRP A 657 2.12 -20.87 -13.98
N PRO A 658 1.26 -19.85 -13.80
CA PRO A 658 0.14 -19.56 -14.72
C PRO A 658 0.57 -19.10 -16.12
N ASP A 659 1.60 -18.27 -16.23
CA ASP A 659 2.08 -17.71 -17.50
C ASP A 659 3.62 -17.57 -17.49
N THR A 660 4.24 -17.29 -18.64
CA THR A 660 5.71 -17.26 -18.77
C THR A 660 6.39 -16.18 -17.92
N ARG A 661 5.65 -15.22 -17.36
CA ARG A 661 6.18 -14.10 -16.57
C ARG A 661 5.74 -14.11 -15.11
N THR A 662 4.85 -15.01 -14.72
CA THR A 662 4.21 -14.98 -13.40
C THR A 662 4.32 -16.33 -12.72
N ILE A 663 4.83 -16.35 -11.49
CA ILE A 663 4.79 -17.51 -10.59
C ILE A 663 4.07 -17.08 -9.32
N VAL A 664 3.22 -17.94 -8.77
CA VAL A 664 2.58 -17.70 -7.47
C VAL A 664 3.04 -18.78 -6.51
N ALA A 665 3.50 -18.39 -5.33
CA ALA A 665 3.90 -19.32 -4.27
C ALA A 665 3.18 -18.98 -2.96
N ALA A 666 2.90 -20.00 -2.15
CA ALA A 666 2.21 -19.84 -0.87
C ALA A 666 2.69 -20.89 0.14
N GLY A 667 2.43 -20.67 1.42
CA GLY A 667 2.84 -21.59 2.47
C GLY A 667 2.56 -21.06 3.87
N HIS A 668 3.59 -21.07 4.70
CA HIS A 668 3.47 -20.81 6.15
C HIS A 668 3.10 -19.36 6.51
N ASP A 669 3.36 -18.40 5.61
CA ASP A 669 2.92 -17.01 5.81
C ASP A 669 1.42 -16.82 5.58
N CYS A 670 0.66 -17.86 5.23
CA CYS A 670 -0.81 -17.82 5.12
C CYS A 670 -1.33 -16.83 4.07
N ALA A 671 -0.51 -16.34 3.13
CA ALA A 671 -1.00 -15.63 1.96
C ALA A 671 -0.15 -15.93 0.71
N PRO A 672 -0.76 -15.96 -0.49
CA PRO A 672 -0.03 -16.14 -1.73
C PRO A 672 0.83 -14.94 -2.08
N VAL A 673 2.02 -15.18 -2.61
CA VAL A 673 2.96 -14.17 -3.11
C VAL A 673 3.13 -14.36 -4.61
N VAL A 674 2.94 -13.28 -5.36
CA VAL A 674 3.13 -13.23 -6.81
C VAL A 674 4.56 -12.80 -7.11
N PHE A 675 5.27 -13.59 -7.90
CA PHE A 675 6.59 -13.31 -8.44
C PHE A 675 6.47 -13.00 -9.93
N THR A 676 7.16 -11.95 -10.37
CA THR A 676 7.18 -11.54 -11.78
C THR A 676 8.59 -11.61 -12.35
N ALA A 677 8.69 -12.06 -13.60
CA ALA A 677 9.91 -12.05 -14.37
C ALA A 677 10.25 -10.63 -14.87
N ASP A 678 11.51 -10.25 -14.77
CA ASP A 678 12.11 -9.07 -15.37
C ASP A 678 13.36 -9.49 -16.16
N GLY A 679 13.18 -9.71 -17.47
CA GLY A 679 14.18 -10.37 -18.30
C GLY A 679 14.47 -11.80 -17.83
N THR A 680 15.70 -12.06 -17.42
CA THR A 680 16.12 -13.35 -16.82
C THR A 680 16.01 -13.38 -15.31
N SER A 681 15.68 -12.26 -14.66
CA SER A 681 15.58 -12.14 -13.20
C SER A 681 14.14 -12.32 -12.73
N TRP A 682 13.97 -12.66 -11.46
CA TRP A 682 12.66 -12.81 -10.81
C TRP A 682 12.62 -11.95 -9.55
N ARG A 683 11.45 -11.37 -9.24
CA ARG A 683 11.23 -10.60 -8.01
C ARG A 683 9.84 -10.85 -7.45
N ALA A 684 9.69 -10.77 -6.13
CA ALA A 684 8.37 -10.71 -5.50
C ALA A 684 7.71 -9.37 -5.84
N ALA A 685 6.50 -9.42 -6.41
CA ALA A 685 5.78 -8.25 -6.93
C ALA A 685 4.63 -7.80 -6.02
N LYS A 686 3.79 -8.73 -5.55
CA LYS A 686 2.67 -8.42 -4.65
C LYS A 686 2.24 -9.63 -3.81
N ARG A 687 1.56 -9.39 -2.69
CA ARG A 687 0.89 -10.42 -1.90
C ARG A 687 -0.62 -10.39 -2.19
N LEU A 688 -1.22 -11.55 -2.48
CA LEU A 688 -2.66 -11.62 -2.72
C LEU A 688 -3.42 -11.50 -1.38
N GLY A 689 -4.51 -10.75 -1.37
CA GLY A 689 -5.33 -10.51 -0.17
C GLY A 689 -4.83 -9.40 0.75
N GLU A 690 -3.83 -8.62 0.34
CA GLU A 690 -3.31 -7.48 1.13
C GLU A 690 -4.37 -6.37 1.31
N ASP A 691 -5.28 -6.22 0.35
CA ASP A 691 -6.42 -5.30 0.45
C ASP A 691 -7.43 -5.72 1.54
N GLU A 692 -7.69 -7.03 1.69
CA GLU A 692 -8.52 -7.61 2.76
C GLU A 692 -7.83 -7.50 4.13
N MET A 693 -6.51 -7.65 4.16
CA MET A 693 -5.67 -7.43 5.34
C MET A 693 -5.79 -6.00 5.85
N LEU A 694 -5.85 -5.02 4.95
CA LEU A 694 -6.08 -3.61 5.27
C LEU A 694 -7.52 -3.35 5.75
N ARG A 695 -8.53 -4.02 5.18
CA ARG A 695 -9.94 -3.94 5.65
C ARG A 695 -10.13 -4.54 7.05
N ARG A 696 -9.62 -5.76 7.30
CA ARG A 696 -9.74 -6.43 8.61
C ARG A 696 -9.01 -5.68 9.71
N SER A 697 -7.87 -5.05 9.39
CA SER A 697 -7.14 -4.20 10.34
C SER A 697 -7.78 -2.84 10.59
N ALA A 698 -8.72 -2.38 9.75
CA ALA A 698 -9.56 -1.21 10.02
C ALA A 698 -10.74 -1.52 10.96
N ALA A 699 -11.19 -2.78 11.02
CA ALA A 699 -12.27 -3.22 11.91
C ALA A 699 -11.79 -3.60 13.34
N ALA A 700 -10.49 -3.86 13.53
CA ALA A 700 -9.92 -4.21 14.82
C ALA A 700 -9.48 -2.97 15.61
N SER A 701 -9.92 -2.85 16.87
CA SER A 701 -9.45 -1.83 17.82
C SER A 701 -7.95 -1.99 18.11
N PRO A 702 -7.21 -0.91 18.43
CA PRO A 702 -5.77 -0.98 18.62
C PRO A 702 -5.44 -1.81 19.86
N SER A 703 -4.94 -3.03 19.67
CA SER A 703 -4.39 -3.85 20.76
C SER A 703 -2.90 -4.12 20.54
N ASN A 704 -2.20 -4.13 21.66
CA ASN A 704 -0.74 -4.06 21.76
C ASN A 704 -0.01 -5.16 21.00
N SER A 705 1.07 -4.73 20.34
CA SER A 705 2.09 -5.55 19.70
C SER A 705 2.66 -6.62 20.64
N ASN A 706 2.37 -7.89 20.34
CA ASN A 706 3.29 -9.05 20.47
C ASN A 706 2.61 -10.36 20.01
N SER A 707 2.09 -10.39 18.78
CA SER A 707 1.45 -11.60 18.21
C SER A 707 2.42 -12.76 18.01
N ALA A 708 3.70 -12.49 17.75
CA ALA A 708 4.71 -13.52 17.49
C ALA A 708 4.99 -14.43 18.71
N PHE A 709 4.90 -13.91 19.94
CA PHE A 709 5.14 -14.70 21.16
C PHE A 709 3.94 -15.57 21.55
N ASN A 710 2.72 -15.11 21.22
CA ASN A 710 1.49 -15.89 21.45
C ASN A 710 1.33 -17.04 20.43
N MET A 711 1.82 -16.88 19.19
CA MET A 711 1.87 -17.96 18.20
C MET A 711 2.72 -19.16 18.68
N PHE A 712 3.84 -18.92 19.35
CA PHE A 712 4.70 -20.00 19.84
C PHE A 712 4.04 -20.81 20.98
N ARG A 713 3.17 -20.18 21.78
CA ARG A 713 2.40 -20.87 22.84
C ARG A 713 1.26 -21.75 22.30
N GLN A 714 0.68 -21.41 21.16
CA GLN A 714 -0.42 -22.19 20.57
C GLN A 714 0.05 -23.44 19.82
N MET A 715 1.30 -23.46 19.35
CA MET A 715 1.89 -24.64 18.67
C MET A 715 1.97 -25.89 19.56
N ASP A 716 1.89 -25.74 20.89
CA ASP A 716 1.97 -26.86 21.85
C ASP A 716 0.63 -27.61 22.03
N SER A 717 -0.46 -27.14 21.43
CA SER A 717 -1.81 -27.73 21.57
C SER A 717 -2.30 -28.41 20.29
N ARG A 718 -1.48 -29.29 19.70
CA ARG A 718 -1.92 -30.14 18.59
C ARG A 718 -2.76 -31.30 19.12
N SER A 719 -4.09 -31.12 19.19
CA SER A 719 -5.17 -32.15 19.04
C SER A 719 -6.43 -31.88 19.90
N GLN A 720 -6.94 -30.65 20.01
CA GLN A 720 -8.33 -30.46 20.49
C GLN A 720 -9.07 -29.36 19.71
N PRO A 721 -10.39 -29.51 19.49
CA PRO A 721 -11.21 -28.47 18.88
C PRO A 721 -11.21 -27.23 19.77
N ALA A 722 -10.98 -26.07 19.16
CA ALA A 722 -10.79 -24.80 19.84
C ALA A 722 -11.96 -24.49 20.80
N LYS A 723 -11.66 -24.40 22.11
CA LYS A 723 -12.55 -23.72 23.06
C LYS A 723 -12.36 -22.22 22.92
N SER A 724 -13.49 -21.53 22.78
CA SER A 724 -13.64 -20.08 22.71
C SER A 724 -12.94 -19.37 23.88
N GLY A 725 -11.79 -18.75 23.60
CA GLY A 725 -11.12 -17.81 24.48
C GLY A 725 -11.11 -16.43 23.81
N SER A 726 -11.69 -15.44 24.49
CA SER A 726 -11.85 -14.06 24.03
C SER A 726 -10.51 -13.30 23.99
N GLY A 727 -9.91 -13.27 22.81
CA GLY A 727 -8.82 -12.38 22.41
C GLY A 727 -8.68 -12.45 20.89
N ASP A 728 -8.80 -11.31 20.20
CA ASP A 728 -8.75 -11.22 18.74
C ASP A 728 -7.32 -11.46 18.23
N GLY A 729 -6.95 -12.74 18.15
CA GLY A 729 -5.66 -13.24 17.67
C GLY A 729 -5.68 -13.64 16.19
N SER A 730 -6.60 -13.08 15.40
CA SER A 730 -6.72 -13.40 13.97
C SER A 730 -5.50 -12.87 13.18
N LEU A 731 -5.00 -13.70 12.26
CA LEU A 731 -3.99 -13.27 11.30
C LEU A 731 -4.60 -12.24 10.35
N LYS A 732 -3.76 -11.33 9.90
CA LYS A 732 -4.18 -10.29 8.98
C LYS A 732 -4.42 -10.80 7.55
N SER A 733 -4.02 -12.02 7.20
CA SER A 733 -4.25 -12.65 5.89
C SER A 733 -5.66 -13.26 5.76
N VAL A 734 -6.10 -13.55 4.52
CA VAL A 734 -7.39 -14.25 4.29
C VAL A 734 -7.38 -15.64 4.94
N HIS A 735 -6.33 -16.42 4.68
CA HIS A 735 -6.10 -17.65 5.40
C HIS A 735 -5.57 -17.35 6.81
N GLN A 736 -6.09 -18.09 7.78
CA GLN A 736 -5.75 -17.99 9.20
C GLN A 736 -4.79 -19.10 9.64
N ASN A 737 -4.36 -19.94 8.69
CA ASN A 737 -3.37 -21.00 8.88
C ASN A 737 -2.63 -21.28 7.56
N THR A 738 -1.60 -22.13 7.62
CA THR A 738 -0.73 -22.46 6.48
C THR A 738 -1.55 -22.85 5.24
N ILE A 739 -1.24 -22.23 4.10
CA ILE A 739 -1.77 -22.64 2.80
C ILE A 739 -1.05 -23.93 2.40
N SER A 740 -1.80 -25.02 2.26
CA SER A 740 -1.24 -26.36 2.04
C SER A 740 -1.13 -26.70 0.55
N GLU A 741 -2.04 -26.23 -0.29
CA GLU A 741 -2.07 -26.55 -1.72
C GLU A 741 -2.63 -25.40 -2.57
N MET A 742 -2.13 -25.30 -3.80
CA MET A 742 -2.61 -24.38 -4.82
C MET A 742 -2.78 -25.08 -6.17
N HIS A 743 -3.81 -24.66 -6.90
CA HIS A 743 -4.11 -25.16 -8.24
C HIS A 743 -4.49 -24.02 -9.19
N LEU A 744 -4.02 -24.12 -10.44
CA LEU A 744 -4.53 -23.32 -11.55
C LEU A 744 -5.95 -23.74 -11.92
N ASP A 745 -6.66 -22.88 -12.65
CA ASP A 745 -7.98 -23.22 -13.18
C ASP A 745 -7.91 -24.44 -14.12
N PRO A 746 -8.65 -25.53 -13.84
CA PRO A 746 -8.69 -26.72 -14.70
C PRO A 746 -9.14 -26.46 -16.14
N ALA A 747 -9.89 -25.37 -16.38
CA ALA A 747 -10.30 -24.94 -17.71
C ALA A 747 -9.20 -24.21 -18.50
N GLY A 748 -8.03 -23.97 -17.89
CA GLY A 748 -6.89 -23.28 -18.53
C GLY A 748 -6.93 -21.75 -18.42
N ASN A 749 -7.78 -21.19 -17.55
CA ASN A 749 -7.79 -19.75 -17.27
C ASN A 749 -6.59 -19.39 -16.39
N THR A 750 -5.54 -18.85 -17.01
CA THR A 750 -4.29 -18.47 -16.33
C THR A 750 -4.44 -17.26 -15.40
N ALA A 751 -5.58 -16.58 -15.43
CA ALA A 751 -5.84 -15.41 -14.60
C ALA A 751 -6.34 -15.75 -13.19
N GLU A 752 -6.51 -17.04 -12.86
CA GLU A 752 -7.10 -17.48 -11.60
C GLU A 752 -6.26 -18.58 -10.95
N VAL A 753 -6.19 -18.54 -9.62
CA VAL A 753 -5.57 -19.59 -8.79
C VAL A 753 -6.48 -19.91 -7.62
N THR A 754 -6.50 -21.15 -7.18
CA THR A 754 -7.22 -21.56 -5.96
C THR A 754 -6.22 -21.96 -4.88
N THR A 755 -6.52 -21.64 -3.63
CA THR A 755 -5.74 -22.05 -2.45
C THR A 755 -6.64 -22.76 -1.45
N ILE A 756 -6.07 -23.72 -0.73
CA ILE A 756 -6.66 -24.25 0.50
C ILE A 756 -5.71 -24.05 1.67
N GLY A 757 -6.28 -23.94 2.86
CA GLY A 757 -5.51 -23.85 4.10
C GLY A 757 -5.96 -24.84 5.16
N LEU A 758 -5.06 -25.06 6.12
CA LEU A 758 -5.36 -25.83 7.33
C LEU A 758 -6.39 -25.15 8.24
N ASP A 759 -6.85 -23.96 7.87
CA ASP A 759 -7.97 -23.23 8.46
C ASP A 759 -9.34 -23.66 7.91
N GLY A 760 -9.37 -24.58 6.94
CA GLY A 760 -10.59 -25.07 6.31
C GLY A 760 -11.09 -24.20 5.17
N LYS A 761 -10.38 -23.13 4.81
CA LYS A 761 -10.80 -22.24 3.73
C LYS A 761 -10.37 -22.77 2.36
N LEU A 762 -11.24 -22.57 1.39
CA LEU A 762 -10.99 -22.66 -0.04
C LEU A 762 -11.21 -21.27 -0.63
N VAL A 763 -10.16 -20.68 -1.20
CA VAL A 763 -10.19 -19.32 -1.74
C VAL A 763 -9.80 -19.33 -3.20
N GLN A 764 -10.61 -18.69 -4.04
CA GLN A 764 -10.31 -18.48 -5.46
C GLN A 764 -9.81 -17.05 -5.64
N TRP A 765 -8.67 -16.89 -6.30
CA TRP A 765 -7.99 -15.60 -6.46
C TRP A 765 -7.95 -15.13 -7.90
N SER A 766 -8.05 -13.82 -8.11
CA SER A 766 -7.75 -13.14 -9.37
C SER A 766 -6.29 -12.71 -9.41
N LEU A 767 -5.58 -13.09 -10.47
CA LEU A 767 -4.22 -12.64 -10.74
C LEU A 767 -4.16 -11.34 -11.56
N ARG A 768 -5.28 -10.90 -12.14
CA ARG A 768 -5.36 -9.63 -12.88
C ARG A 768 -5.16 -8.44 -11.93
N ALA A 769 -4.32 -7.50 -12.35
CA ALA A 769 -3.99 -6.27 -11.62
C ALA A 769 -5.14 -5.25 -11.65
#